data_AF-A0A946DPY1-F1
#
_entry.id   AF-A0A946DPY1-F1
#
_cell.length_a   1.000
_cell.length_b   1.000
_cell.length_c   1.000
_cell.angle_alpha   90.00
_cell.angle_beta   90.00
_cell.angle_gamma   90.00
#
_symmetry.space_group_name_H-M   'P 1'
#
loop_
_entity.id
_entity.type
_entity.pdbx_description
1 polymer ?
#
loop_
_entity_poly.entity_id
_entity_poly.type
_entity_poly.pdbx_seq_one_letter_code
_entity_poly.pdbx_strand_id
1 'polypeptide(L)'
;MASTLADGKSRLLRKIAGDLDHGGKQVLKPDSTGYKILARFVRRVSGKPDDGPAVADYDAPPFFDGVEMMPPQRLLRRITLSLAARLPTKDERAAVERDGLEAVNSILDSVMKDDAFYDRLQEAFNDILLVRGYDGGGEGALSYEHFKTRLWYQDRSPRKGLSPEKQRELFPYSHPKMIAYTKLVNDYREGMLREPLELIAHIVRNERPFTEIVTADYIMVSPYTARGYGVYDELQDKFNDPDDPFEFIPTKIKSLTDRNGRKVQESATGFFPHAGLLSSFQYLKRYPTTETNRNRLRVRMYFLHFLGIDLMQLAPRVNDAAAITAQYEIPTMQAADCVVCHKVMDPVAGLLQDYYVVDGKGIYGPRKDGWYKDMFAPGLENEGLPDNERWRSLQWLGERTAKDPRFPVAMVEHVWYILTGRKPLLPPEDIDDPLFSAKRRAYRVQRDETERIADVFVEADFNLKVAFKELVQSPYYRVDGLASTVNNPRRRAELDDVGLVRLLTPEQLERKLTAVFGQEWGRLTHRESKFKILYGGIDSKAVTERMTDPSGAMGAIQRIMSNDVACKNVALDFSREPSDRLLFPNIDLSVVPGGDAEAKARIRQAIVHLHQRLLGREHATDHPEVERTYELFAGIVGDAKAAKGLEKVGSYSCDRVDGKRLDDPNYTLRAWRGVVTYLLRQHDFLYE
;
A
#
# COMPACT_ATOMS: atom_id res chain seq x y z
N MET A 1 -22.85 8.47 -36.75
CA MET A 1 -22.87 9.87 -36.25
C MET A 1 -21.82 10.75 -36.90
N ALA A 2 -20.53 10.37 -36.93
CA ALA A 2 -19.46 11.22 -37.48
C ALA A 2 -19.59 11.53 -38.99
N SER A 3 -20.12 10.59 -39.77
CA SER A 3 -20.43 10.76 -41.21
C SER A 3 -21.82 11.34 -41.50
N THR A 4 -22.66 11.52 -40.46
CA THR A 4 -24.03 12.00 -40.61
C THR A 4 -24.02 13.52 -40.71
N LEU A 5 -24.70 14.09 -41.72
CA LEU A 5 -24.77 15.52 -41.95
C LEU A 5 -26.10 16.12 -41.42
N ALA A 6 -26.06 17.38 -41.03
CA ALA A 6 -27.21 18.24 -40.75
C ALA A 6 -26.93 19.62 -41.39
N ASP A 7 -27.76 20.02 -42.35
CA ASP A 7 -27.57 21.21 -43.21
C ASP A 7 -26.18 21.25 -43.88
N GLY A 8 -25.76 20.11 -44.45
CA GLY A 8 -24.47 19.99 -45.15
C GLY A 8 -23.22 20.00 -44.26
N LYS A 9 -23.36 20.15 -42.94
CA LYS A 9 -22.26 20.12 -41.96
C LYS A 9 -22.34 18.85 -41.08
N SER A 10 -21.20 18.41 -40.55
CA SER A 10 -21.16 17.25 -39.63
C SER A 10 -22.09 17.46 -38.44
N ARG A 11 -23.03 16.52 -38.26
CA ARG A 11 -23.96 16.50 -37.13
C ARG A 11 -23.20 16.39 -35.80
N LEU A 12 -22.08 15.67 -35.78
CA LEU A 12 -21.25 15.51 -34.59
C LEU A 12 -20.60 16.84 -34.15
N LEU A 13 -20.09 17.64 -35.11
CA LEU A 13 -19.45 18.92 -34.80
C LEU A 13 -20.47 19.98 -34.38
N ARG A 14 -21.62 20.01 -35.05
CA ARG A 14 -22.71 20.92 -34.70
C ARG A 14 -23.29 20.61 -33.32
N LYS A 15 -23.48 19.32 -32.99
CA LYS A 15 -23.90 18.93 -31.64
C LYS A 15 -22.91 19.47 -30.61
N ILE A 16 -21.63 19.17 -30.74
CA ILE A 16 -20.67 19.52 -29.68
C ILE A 16 -20.46 21.04 -29.52
N ALA A 17 -20.65 21.81 -30.59
CA ALA A 17 -20.63 23.28 -30.56
C ALA A 17 -21.89 23.91 -29.94
N GLY A 18 -22.95 23.13 -29.72
CA GLY A 18 -24.25 23.59 -29.22
C GLY A 18 -25.22 24.07 -30.31
N ASP A 19 -24.93 23.81 -31.59
CA ASP A 19 -25.71 24.29 -32.75
C ASP A 19 -26.93 23.41 -33.08
N LEU A 20 -27.15 22.33 -32.34
CA LEU A 20 -28.27 21.40 -32.49
C LEU A 20 -28.90 21.16 -31.13
N ASP A 21 -30.21 20.97 -31.10
CA ASP A 21 -30.89 20.57 -29.87
C ASP A 21 -30.57 19.10 -29.56
N HIS A 22 -29.85 18.87 -28.46
CA HIS A 22 -29.52 17.54 -27.97
C HIS A 22 -29.47 17.46 -26.44
N GLY A 23 -30.05 18.44 -25.74
CA GLY A 23 -30.06 18.53 -24.27
C GLY A 23 -28.74 19.01 -23.65
N GLY A 24 -27.58 18.68 -24.24
CA GLY A 24 -26.30 19.27 -23.87
C GLY A 24 -26.13 20.64 -24.53
N LYS A 25 -25.75 21.67 -23.76
CA LYS A 25 -25.35 22.98 -24.31
C LYS A 25 -24.03 22.86 -25.10
N GLN A 26 -23.37 23.98 -25.40
CA GLN A 26 -22.02 23.96 -25.98
C GLN A 26 -21.04 23.21 -25.06
N VAL A 27 -20.40 22.17 -25.59
CA VAL A 27 -19.39 21.37 -24.88
C VAL A 27 -17.99 21.77 -25.32
N LEU A 28 -17.77 22.01 -26.62
CA LEU A 28 -16.51 22.49 -27.17
C LEU A 28 -16.72 23.80 -27.92
N LYS A 29 -15.93 24.82 -27.59
CA LYS A 29 -15.92 26.08 -28.35
C LYS A 29 -15.44 25.82 -29.77
N PRO A 30 -16.06 26.45 -30.79
CA PRO A 30 -15.43 26.58 -32.10
C PRO A 30 -13.99 27.06 -31.93
N ASP A 31 -13.06 26.47 -32.68
CA ASP A 31 -11.61 26.72 -32.66
C ASP A 31 -10.79 26.21 -31.46
N SER A 32 -11.44 25.64 -30.44
CA SER A 32 -10.72 24.87 -29.41
C SER A 32 -9.94 23.71 -30.02
N THR A 33 -8.84 23.31 -29.38
CA THR A 33 -8.05 22.14 -29.84
C THR A 33 -8.89 20.88 -29.86
N GLY A 34 -9.78 20.69 -28.88
CA GLY A 34 -10.73 19.58 -28.85
C GLY A 34 -11.67 19.59 -30.06
N TYR A 35 -12.19 20.75 -30.45
CA TYR A 35 -13.04 20.89 -31.63
C TYR A 35 -12.27 20.56 -32.91
N LYS A 36 -11.02 21.05 -33.03
CA LYS A 36 -10.14 20.78 -34.18
C LYS A 36 -9.79 19.29 -34.31
N ILE A 37 -9.48 18.63 -33.20
CA ILE A 37 -9.25 17.17 -33.16
C ILE A 37 -10.49 16.40 -33.63
N LEU A 38 -11.66 16.78 -33.11
CA LEU A 38 -12.92 16.14 -33.51
C LEU A 38 -13.25 16.41 -34.99
N ALA A 39 -12.99 17.62 -35.48
CA ALA A 39 -13.17 18.00 -36.87
C ALA A 39 -12.27 17.16 -37.80
N ARG A 40 -11.02 16.94 -37.40
CA ARG A 40 -10.08 16.05 -38.07
C ARG A 40 -10.54 14.60 -38.08
N PHE A 41 -11.06 14.09 -36.96
CA PHE A 41 -11.69 12.76 -36.90
C PHE A 41 -12.86 12.65 -37.90
N VAL A 42 -13.75 13.63 -37.91
CA VAL A 42 -14.87 13.70 -38.85
C VAL A 42 -14.40 13.72 -40.30
N ARG A 43 -13.35 14.49 -40.63
CA ARG A 43 -12.75 14.51 -41.97
C ARG A 43 -12.25 13.13 -42.39
N ARG A 44 -11.46 12.47 -41.53
CA ARG A 44 -10.90 11.13 -41.80
C ARG A 44 -12.00 10.09 -42.03
N VAL A 45 -13.00 10.05 -41.16
CA VAL A 45 -14.14 9.13 -41.28
C VAL A 45 -15.00 9.44 -42.52
N SER A 46 -14.97 10.69 -43.00
CA SER A 46 -15.65 11.10 -44.23
C SER A 46 -14.80 10.95 -45.49
N GLY A 47 -13.67 10.23 -45.41
CA GLY A 47 -12.77 9.99 -46.56
C GLY A 47 -11.99 11.21 -47.04
N LYS A 48 -11.96 12.30 -46.26
CA LYS A 48 -11.20 13.52 -46.59
C LYS A 48 -9.80 13.47 -45.96
N PRO A 49 -8.76 13.97 -46.65
CA PRO A 49 -7.41 14.05 -46.10
C PRO A 49 -7.34 14.99 -44.91
N ASP A 50 -6.40 14.71 -44.02
CA ASP A 50 -6.07 15.53 -42.85
C ASP A 50 -5.52 16.89 -43.30
N ASP A 51 -5.96 17.96 -42.64
CA ASP A 51 -5.59 19.35 -42.92
C ASP A 51 -4.77 19.99 -41.78
N GLY A 52 -4.44 19.23 -40.73
CA GLY A 52 -3.59 19.70 -39.66
C GLY A 52 -2.11 19.70 -40.04
N PRO A 53 -1.29 20.65 -39.53
CA PRO A 53 0.15 20.44 -39.52
C PRO A 53 0.41 19.12 -38.80
N ALA A 54 1.28 18.27 -39.36
CA ALA A 54 1.91 17.21 -38.59
C ALA A 54 2.56 17.94 -37.40
N VAL A 55 1.99 17.82 -36.20
CA VAL A 55 2.73 18.23 -35.00
C VAL A 55 4.01 17.44 -35.13
N ALA A 56 5.13 18.13 -35.32
CA ALA A 56 6.42 17.49 -35.37
C ALA A 56 6.56 16.77 -34.03
N ASP A 57 6.22 15.48 -34.03
CA ASP A 57 6.75 14.54 -33.06
C ASP A 57 8.24 14.73 -33.21
N TYR A 58 8.85 15.25 -32.16
CA TYR A 58 10.28 15.22 -32.08
C TYR A 58 10.65 13.73 -32.24
N ASP A 59 11.71 13.41 -32.98
CA ASP A 59 12.08 12.02 -33.24
C ASP A 59 12.37 11.33 -31.89
N ALA A 60 11.37 10.63 -31.37
CA ALA A 60 11.36 10.17 -29.99
C ALA A 60 12.16 8.87 -29.92
N PRO A 61 13.27 8.83 -29.16
CA PRO A 61 14.05 7.61 -29.03
C PRO A 61 13.22 6.52 -28.31
N PRO A 62 13.62 5.24 -28.38
CA PRO A 62 13.07 4.19 -27.53
C PRO A 62 12.86 4.66 -26.09
N PHE A 63 11.76 4.22 -25.45
CA PHE A 63 11.28 4.88 -24.24
C PHE A 63 12.28 4.89 -23.08
N PHE A 64 13.12 3.86 -22.96
CA PHE A 64 14.15 3.75 -21.92
C PHE A 64 15.54 4.24 -22.34
N ASP A 65 15.69 4.89 -23.51
CA ASP A 65 17.00 5.41 -23.92
C ASP A 65 17.47 6.55 -23.00
N GLY A 66 18.73 6.46 -22.55
CA GLY A 66 19.32 7.46 -21.65
C GLY A 66 18.93 7.28 -20.17
N VAL A 67 18.35 6.15 -19.78
CA VAL A 67 18.18 5.76 -18.37
C VAL A 67 19.26 4.77 -17.94
N GLU A 68 19.64 4.82 -16.67
CA GLU A 68 20.55 3.85 -16.06
C GLU A 68 19.74 2.78 -15.33
N MET A 69 20.05 1.51 -15.60
CA MET A 69 19.40 0.37 -14.97
C MET A 69 20.19 -0.06 -13.74
N MET A 70 19.46 -0.34 -12.66
CA MET A 70 20.01 -0.88 -11.43
C MET A 70 20.72 -2.22 -11.68
N PRO A 71 21.95 -2.39 -11.16
CA PRO A 71 22.65 -3.67 -11.22
C PRO A 71 21.91 -4.78 -10.46
N PRO A 72 22.00 -6.05 -10.87
CA PRO A 72 21.31 -7.17 -10.23
C PRO A 72 21.56 -7.28 -8.71
N GLN A 73 22.78 -7.00 -8.22
CA GLN A 73 23.09 -7.02 -6.78
C GLN A 73 22.30 -5.98 -5.98
N ARG A 74 22.14 -4.76 -6.53
CA ARG A 74 21.32 -3.71 -5.89
C ARG A 74 19.84 -4.06 -5.95
N LEU A 75 19.38 -4.64 -7.06
CA LEU A 75 18.01 -5.11 -7.19
C LEU A 75 17.70 -6.19 -6.15
N LEU A 76 18.58 -7.19 -6.02
CA LEU A 76 18.49 -8.25 -5.01
C LEU A 76 18.34 -7.67 -3.60
N ARG A 77 19.20 -6.71 -3.23
CA ARG A 77 19.11 -6.06 -1.92
C ARG A 77 17.78 -5.34 -1.71
N ARG A 78 17.30 -4.58 -2.71
CA ARG A 78 16.02 -3.85 -2.64
C ARG A 78 14.87 -4.84 -2.41
N ILE A 79 14.81 -5.92 -3.18
CA ILE A 79 13.69 -6.87 -3.07
C ILE A 79 13.71 -7.65 -1.76
N THR A 80 14.87 -8.08 -1.25
CA THR A 80 14.91 -8.83 0.02
C THR A 80 14.60 -7.94 1.22
N LEU A 81 14.98 -6.66 1.18
CA LEU A 81 14.61 -5.70 2.22
C LEU A 81 13.13 -5.35 2.15
N SER A 82 12.63 -5.00 0.97
CA SER A 82 11.25 -4.55 0.77
C SER A 82 10.23 -5.66 0.99
N LEU A 83 10.52 -6.88 0.52
CA LEU A 83 9.59 -8.01 0.55
C LEU A 83 9.90 -9.04 1.65
N ALA A 84 11.16 -9.31 2.00
CA ALA A 84 11.52 -10.34 2.99
C ALA A 84 12.05 -9.78 4.32
N ALA A 85 12.10 -8.46 4.50
CA ALA A 85 12.59 -7.81 5.72
C ALA A 85 14.03 -8.23 6.12
N ARG A 86 14.87 -8.64 5.17
CA ARG A 86 16.22 -9.15 5.42
C ARG A 86 17.23 -8.68 4.38
N LEU A 87 18.50 -8.72 4.74
CA LEU A 87 19.58 -8.60 3.77
C LEU A 87 19.69 -9.88 2.93
N PRO A 88 20.20 -9.80 1.69
CA PRO A 88 20.46 -11.00 0.91
C PRO A 88 21.41 -11.96 1.62
N THR A 89 21.22 -13.26 1.45
CA THR A 89 22.14 -14.27 1.96
C THR A 89 23.45 -14.28 1.15
N LYS A 90 24.48 -14.98 1.64
CA LYS A 90 25.74 -15.14 0.89
C LYS A 90 25.49 -15.93 -0.40
N ASP A 91 24.67 -16.97 -0.35
CA ASP A 91 24.36 -17.83 -1.49
C ASP A 91 23.53 -17.08 -2.53
N GLU A 92 22.54 -16.27 -2.12
CA GLU A 92 21.76 -15.41 -3.01
C GLU A 92 22.66 -14.40 -3.75
N ARG A 93 23.60 -13.76 -3.04
CA ARG A 93 24.58 -12.84 -3.66
C ARG A 93 25.46 -13.56 -4.68
N ALA A 94 25.98 -14.74 -4.33
CA ALA A 94 26.82 -15.53 -5.22
C ALA A 94 26.06 -16.02 -6.47
N ALA A 95 24.78 -16.39 -6.31
CA ALA A 95 23.92 -16.76 -7.44
C ALA A 95 23.73 -15.57 -8.39
N VAL A 96 23.44 -14.37 -7.87
CA VAL A 96 23.27 -13.17 -8.69
C VAL A 96 24.57 -12.69 -9.33
N GLU A 97 25.72 -12.89 -8.68
CA GLU A 97 27.03 -12.61 -9.28
C GLU A 97 27.31 -13.51 -10.50
N ARG A 98 26.90 -14.78 -10.43
CA ARG A 98 27.10 -15.75 -11.50
C ARG A 98 26.08 -15.63 -12.64
N ASP A 99 24.79 -15.53 -12.29
CA ASP A 99 23.67 -15.71 -13.23
C ASP A 99 22.85 -14.42 -13.45
N GLY A 100 23.24 -13.30 -12.82
CA GLY A 100 22.60 -12.00 -13.03
C GLY A 100 21.12 -11.97 -12.67
N LEU A 101 20.28 -11.47 -13.59
CA LEU A 101 18.83 -11.31 -13.37
C LEU A 101 18.06 -12.63 -13.32
N GLU A 102 18.55 -13.68 -13.98
CA GLU A 102 17.88 -14.98 -13.98
C GLU A 102 17.84 -15.57 -12.57
N ALA A 103 18.93 -15.42 -11.80
CA ALA A 103 18.97 -15.79 -10.39
C ALA A 103 17.93 -15.03 -9.56
N VAL A 104 17.73 -13.73 -9.81
CA VAL A 104 16.76 -12.90 -9.07
C VAL A 104 15.35 -13.48 -9.17
N ASN A 105 14.95 -13.96 -10.36
CA ASN A 105 13.64 -14.57 -10.57
C ASN A 105 13.42 -15.81 -9.68
N SER A 106 14.42 -16.68 -9.58
CA SER A 106 14.36 -17.87 -8.71
C SER A 106 14.40 -17.53 -7.21
N ILE A 107 15.12 -16.47 -6.84
CA ILE A 107 15.21 -16.00 -5.45
C ILE A 107 13.86 -15.43 -5.01
N LEU A 108 13.15 -14.74 -5.89
CA LEU A 108 11.80 -14.23 -5.60
C LEU A 108 10.81 -15.34 -5.22
N ASP A 109 10.93 -16.53 -5.80
CA ASP A 109 10.08 -17.67 -5.43
C ASP A 109 10.30 -18.12 -3.98
N SER A 110 11.53 -17.99 -3.46
CA SER A 110 11.83 -18.24 -2.05
C SER A 110 11.41 -17.08 -1.16
N VAL A 111 11.71 -15.84 -1.57
CA VAL A 111 11.31 -14.62 -0.84
C VAL A 111 9.80 -14.56 -0.62
N MET A 112 9.00 -14.91 -1.61
CA MET A 112 7.53 -14.91 -1.50
C MET A 112 6.97 -16.12 -0.73
N LYS A 113 7.82 -16.94 -0.11
CA LYS A 113 7.45 -17.97 0.87
C LYS A 113 7.77 -17.55 2.30
N ASP A 114 8.63 -16.56 2.50
CA ASP A 114 8.98 -16.02 3.82
C ASP A 114 7.75 -15.36 4.47
N ASP A 115 7.56 -15.52 5.78
CA ASP A 115 6.42 -14.91 6.49
C ASP A 115 6.41 -13.37 6.39
N ALA A 116 7.60 -12.77 6.35
CA ALA A 116 7.78 -11.32 6.17
C ALA A 116 7.16 -10.79 4.86
N PHE A 117 7.08 -11.61 3.80
CA PHE A 117 6.42 -11.24 2.56
C PHE A 117 4.92 -11.03 2.77
N TYR A 118 4.29 -11.90 3.55
CA TYR A 118 2.85 -11.79 3.83
C TYR A 118 2.56 -10.62 4.76
N ASP A 119 3.41 -10.34 5.75
CA ASP A 119 3.29 -9.13 6.57
C ASP A 119 3.37 -7.86 5.71
N ARG A 120 4.34 -7.80 4.79
CA ARG A 120 4.47 -6.69 3.83
C ARG A 120 3.27 -6.59 2.91
N LEU A 121 2.77 -7.72 2.41
CA LEU A 121 1.61 -7.79 1.52
C LEU A 121 0.37 -7.21 2.21
N GLN A 122 0.10 -7.63 3.44
CA GLN A 122 -1.02 -7.14 4.24
C GLN A 122 -0.91 -5.63 4.52
N GLU A 123 0.28 -5.17 4.91
CA GLU A 123 0.56 -3.74 5.10
C GLU A 123 0.25 -2.94 3.84
N ALA A 124 0.73 -3.42 2.68
CA ALA A 124 0.60 -2.70 1.43
C ALA A 124 -0.84 -2.67 0.91
N PHE A 125 -1.57 -3.79 1.01
CA PHE A 125 -2.99 -3.81 0.67
C PHE A 125 -3.84 -2.98 1.62
N ASN A 126 -3.43 -2.80 2.88
CA ASN A 126 -4.11 -1.87 3.76
C ASN A 126 -3.95 -0.41 3.34
N ASP A 127 -2.84 -0.02 2.72
CA ASP A 127 -2.68 1.33 2.16
C ASP A 127 -3.71 1.62 1.05
N ILE A 128 -4.16 0.57 0.37
CA ILE A 128 -5.16 0.65 -0.71
C ILE A 128 -6.57 0.57 -0.13
N LEU A 129 -6.85 -0.47 0.66
CA LEU A 129 -8.20 -0.85 1.09
C LEU A 129 -8.64 -0.16 2.40
N LEU A 130 -7.68 0.30 3.22
CA LEU A 130 -7.88 1.00 4.48
C LEU A 130 -8.80 0.27 5.48
N VAL A 131 -8.93 -1.05 5.35
CA VAL A 131 -9.86 -1.90 6.10
C VAL A 131 -9.57 -1.99 7.59
N ARG A 132 -8.37 -1.56 8.01
CA ARG A 132 -8.01 -1.44 9.42
C ARG A 132 -8.56 -0.18 10.11
N GLY A 133 -9.24 0.73 9.40
CA GLY A 133 -9.64 2.03 9.95
C GLY A 133 -11.14 2.32 9.93
N TYR A 134 -11.85 2.03 11.02
CA TYR A 134 -13.25 2.42 11.22
C TYR A 134 -13.52 2.89 12.65
N ASP A 135 -14.72 3.40 12.92
CA ASP A 135 -15.12 3.88 14.24
C ASP A 135 -15.32 2.73 15.25
N GLY A 136 -14.84 2.93 16.48
CA GLY A 136 -14.92 1.95 17.57
C GLY A 136 -13.66 1.08 17.71
N GLY A 137 -13.76 0.02 18.51
CA GLY A 137 -12.74 -1.04 18.56
C GLY A 137 -12.86 -2.00 17.37
N GLY A 138 -11.84 -2.85 17.14
CA GLY A 138 -11.85 -3.83 16.05
C GLY A 138 -13.08 -4.73 16.05
N GLU A 139 -13.57 -5.14 17.22
CA GLU A 139 -14.81 -5.90 17.40
C GLU A 139 -16.08 -5.15 16.96
N GLY A 140 -15.97 -3.85 16.69
CA GLY A 140 -17.02 -2.99 16.15
C GLY A 140 -17.52 -3.38 14.75
N ALA A 141 -16.75 -4.18 14.01
CA ALA A 141 -17.20 -4.78 12.75
C ALA A 141 -18.38 -5.75 12.95
N LEU A 142 -18.40 -6.47 14.07
CA LEU A 142 -19.50 -7.38 14.40
C LEU A 142 -20.65 -6.61 15.04
N SER A 143 -21.82 -6.55 14.41
CA SER A 143 -22.98 -5.87 14.98
C SER A 143 -23.52 -6.57 16.25
N TYR A 144 -24.02 -5.78 17.21
CA TYR A 144 -24.81 -6.30 18.34
C TYR A 144 -26.09 -7.02 17.91
N GLU A 145 -26.64 -6.67 16.75
CA GLU A 145 -27.87 -7.26 16.23
C GLU A 145 -27.66 -8.72 15.79
N HIS A 146 -26.45 -9.06 15.34
CA HIS A 146 -26.20 -10.39 14.75
C HIS A 146 -25.22 -11.24 15.56
N PHE A 147 -24.35 -10.62 16.37
CA PHE A 147 -23.27 -11.33 17.06
C PHE A 147 -23.28 -11.03 18.57
N LYS A 148 -24.11 -11.73 19.34
CA LYS A 148 -24.20 -11.56 20.81
C LYS A 148 -22.87 -11.83 21.54
N THR A 149 -22.01 -12.64 20.95
CA THR A 149 -20.70 -13.05 21.50
C THR A 149 -19.56 -12.07 21.18
N ARG A 150 -19.81 -10.99 20.42
CA ARG A 150 -18.77 -10.03 20.01
C ARG A 150 -17.95 -9.43 21.16
N LEU A 151 -18.48 -9.42 22.38
CA LEU A 151 -17.87 -8.88 23.60
C LEU A 151 -17.48 -9.98 24.60
N TRP A 152 -17.28 -11.24 24.16
CA TRP A 152 -16.93 -12.38 25.01
C TRP A 152 -15.80 -12.11 26.00
N TYR A 153 -14.84 -11.25 25.65
CA TYR A 153 -13.72 -10.90 26.53
C TYR A 153 -14.18 -10.19 27.81
N GLN A 154 -15.32 -9.49 27.82
CA GLN A 154 -15.84 -8.79 29.01
C GLN A 154 -16.11 -9.76 30.15
N ASP A 155 -16.48 -11.00 29.84
CA ASP A 155 -16.69 -12.06 30.83
C ASP A 155 -15.39 -12.48 31.53
N ARG A 156 -14.23 -12.22 30.91
CA ARG A 156 -12.89 -12.50 31.45
C ARG A 156 -12.28 -11.31 32.19
N SER A 157 -12.99 -10.19 32.32
CA SER A 157 -12.48 -9.01 33.02
C SER A 157 -12.26 -9.30 34.51
N PRO A 158 -11.06 -9.06 35.07
CA PRO A 158 -10.80 -9.16 36.51
C PRO A 158 -11.70 -8.24 37.36
N ARG A 159 -12.28 -7.20 36.73
CA ARG A 159 -13.13 -6.18 37.35
C ARG A 159 -14.62 -6.53 37.31
N LYS A 160 -15.02 -7.61 36.63
CA LYS A 160 -16.43 -7.98 36.46
C LYS A 160 -17.12 -8.19 37.81
N GLY A 161 -18.30 -7.57 37.98
CA GLY A 161 -19.12 -7.69 39.20
C GLY A 161 -18.63 -6.87 40.40
N LEU A 162 -17.56 -6.06 40.26
CA LEU A 162 -17.05 -5.20 41.33
C LEU A 162 -17.59 -3.77 41.22
N SER A 163 -17.75 -3.08 42.36
CA SER A 163 -18.05 -1.65 42.38
C SER A 163 -16.86 -0.82 41.86
N PRO A 164 -17.08 0.40 41.34
CA PRO A 164 -16.01 1.24 40.79
C PRO A 164 -14.83 1.49 41.76
N GLU A 165 -15.09 1.53 43.06
CA GLU A 165 -14.08 1.67 44.11
C GLU A 165 -13.19 0.43 44.17
N LYS A 166 -13.81 -0.75 44.32
CA LYS A 166 -13.11 -2.05 44.38
C LYS A 166 -12.35 -2.36 43.09
N GLN A 167 -12.85 -1.92 41.93
CA GLN A 167 -12.16 -2.09 40.66
C GLN A 167 -10.81 -1.38 40.62
N ARG A 168 -10.71 -0.16 41.15
CA ARG A 168 -9.47 0.63 41.18
C ARG A 168 -8.51 0.15 42.26
N GLU A 169 -9.04 -0.22 43.41
CA GLU A 169 -8.27 -0.71 44.56
C GLU A 169 -7.63 -2.08 44.28
N LEU A 170 -8.43 -3.07 43.88
CA LEU A 170 -7.96 -4.46 43.73
C LEU A 170 -7.27 -4.71 42.39
N PHE A 171 -7.64 -3.97 41.34
CA PHE A 171 -7.16 -4.19 39.98
C PHE A 171 -6.79 -2.87 39.30
N PRO A 172 -5.78 -2.11 39.80
CA PRO A 172 -5.24 -0.97 39.07
C PRO A 172 -4.70 -1.39 37.70
N TYR A 173 -4.50 -0.45 36.77
CA TYR A 173 -4.04 -0.77 35.41
C TYR A 173 -2.67 -1.47 35.36
N SER A 174 -1.81 -1.21 36.35
CA SER A 174 -0.51 -1.85 36.51
C SER A 174 -0.59 -3.28 37.07
N HIS A 175 -1.76 -3.75 37.50
CA HIS A 175 -1.92 -5.09 38.05
C HIS A 175 -1.68 -6.16 36.96
N PRO A 176 -0.90 -7.23 37.21
CA PRO A 176 -0.56 -8.23 36.18
C PRO A 176 -1.79 -8.83 35.46
N LYS A 177 -2.86 -9.16 36.20
CA LYS A 177 -4.14 -9.62 35.60
C LYS A 177 -4.79 -8.58 34.68
N MET A 178 -4.67 -7.28 34.98
CA MET A 178 -5.18 -6.23 34.11
C MET A 178 -4.33 -6.04 32.87
N ILE A 179 -3.01 -6.20 32.97
CA ILE A 179 -2.09 -6.19 31.82
C ILE A 179 -2.42 -7.35 30.88
N ALA A 180 -2.57 -8.57 31.42
CA ALA A 180 -2.96 -9.75 30.64
C ALA A 180 -4.34 -9.60 29.99
N TYR A 181 -5.33 -9.08 30.73
CA TYR A 181 -6.65 -8.75 30.18
C TYR A 181 -6.57 -7.70 29.07
N THR A 182 -5.76 -6.65 29.25
CA THR A 182 -5.58 -5.61 28.23
C THR A 182 -4.93 -6.17 26.97
N LYS A 183 -3.94 -7.06 27.12
CA LYS A 183 -3.35 -7.81 26.00
C LYS A 183 -4.40 -8.65 25.27
N LEU A 184 -5.19 -9.45 25.99
CA LEU A 184 -6.29 -10.25 25.41
C LEU A 184 -7.25 -9.40 24.56
N VAL A 185 -7.71 -8.27 25.11
CA VAL A 185 -8.60 -7.34 24.41
C VAL A 185 -7.94 -6.76 23.16
N ASN A 186 -6.66 -6.40 23.26
CA ASN A 186 -5.90 -5.85 22.16
C ASN A 186 -5.64 -6.87 21.05
N ASP A 187 -5.30 -8.10 21.39
CA ASP A 187 -5.06 -9.18 20.43
C ASP A 187 -6.34 -9.55 19.69
N TYR A 188 -7.48 -9.65 20.40
CA TYR A 188 -8.79 -9.88 19.75
C TYR A 188 -9.14 -8.75 18.77
N ARG A 189 -8.94 -7.49 19.19
CA ARG A 189 -9.18 -6.32 18.34
C ARG A 189 -8.28 -6.30 17.13
N GLU A 190 -7.00 -6.60 17.31
CA GLU A 190 -6.04 -6.68 16.23
C GLU A 190 -6.41 -7.81 15.27
N GLY A 191 -6.79 -8.99 15.79
CA GLY A 191 -7.27 -10.10 14.98
C GLY A 191 -8.46 -9.71 14.10
N MET A 192 -9.45 -9.01 14.67
CA MET A 192 -10.61 -8.49 13.92
C MET A 192 -10.21 -7.51 12.80
N LEU A 193 -9.20 -6.67 13.02
CA LEU A 193 -8.71 -5.72 12.02
C LEU A 193 -7.89 -6.39 10.91
N ARG A 194 -7.25 -7.54 11.21
CA ARG A 194 -6.44 -8.30 10.25
C ARG A 194 -7.27 -9.14 9.30
N GLU A 195 -8.44 -9.65 9.70
CA GLU A 195 -9.20 -10.67 8.92
C GLU A 195 -9.30 -10.42 7.41
N PRO A 196 -9.62 -9.20 6.92
CA PRO A 196 -9.72 -8.98 5.48
C PRO A 196 -8.37 -9.09 4.75
N LEU A 197 -7.28 -8.73 5.43
CA LEU A 197 -5.92 -8.84 4.92
C LEU A 197 -5.39 -10.27 5.07
N GLU A 198 -5.88 -11.04 6.03
CA GLU A 198 -5.61 -12.48 6.15
C GLU A 198 -6.22 -13.27 4.99
N LEU A 199 -7.36 -12.83 4.44
CA LEU A 199 -7.90 -13.43 3.21
C LEU A 199 -6.91 -13.28 2.05
N ILE A 200 -6.35 -12.08 1.87
CA ILE A 200 -5.35 -11.79 0.84
C ILE A 200 -4.10 -12.64 1.06
N ALA A 201 -3.56 -12.66 2.28
CA ALA A 201 -2.40 -13.47 2.62
C ALA A 201 -2.66 -14.96 2.39
N HIS A 202 -3.84 -15.47 2.77
CA HIS A 202 -4.23 -16.87 2.57
C HIS A 202 -4.31 -17.24 1.09
N ILE A 203 -4.94 -16.40 0.25
CA ILE A 203 -5.03 -16.64 -1.19
C ILE A 203 -3.63 -16.73 -1.80
N VAL A 204 -2.76 -15.74 -1.52
CA VAL A 204 -1.42 -15.67 -2.09
C VAL A 204 -0.51 -16.78 -1.55
N ARG A 205 -0.61 -17.10 -0.25
CA ARG A 205 0.21 -18.15 0.39
C ARG A 205 -0.05 -19.52 -0.21
N ASN A 206 -1.31 -19.79 -0.53
CA ASN A 206 -1.76 -21.06 -1.11
C ASN A 206 -1.85 -21.04 -2.64
N GLU A 207 -1.33 -20.00 -3.28
CA GLU A 207 -1.28 -19.85 -4.76
C GLU A 207 -2.65 -20.03 -5.41
N ARG A 208 -3.70 -19.59 -4.71
CA ARG A 208 -5.08 -19.65 -5.20
C ARG A 208 -5.35 -18.47 -6.16
N PRO A 209 -6.32 -18.60 -7.09
CA PRO A 209 -6.68 -17.51 -7.98
C PRO A 209 -7.05 -16.25 -7.21
N PHE A 210 -6.40 -15.13 -7.51
CA PHE A 210 -6.61 -13.90 -6.75
C PHE A 210 -8.01 -13.31 -6.92
N THR A 211 -8.78 -13.80 -7.91
CA THR A 211 -10.24 -13.53 -8.03
C THR A 211 -11.01 -13.87 -6.76
N GLU A 212 -10.49 -14.77 -5.91
CA GLU A 212 -11.07 -15.09 -4.60
C GLU A 212 -11.17 -13.91 -3.65
N ILE A 213 -10.44 -12.82 -3.88
CA ILE A 213 -10.60 -11.58 -3.12
C ILE A 213 -12.04 -11.03 -3.19
N VAL A 214 -12.79 -11.37 -4.24
CA VAL A 214 -14.22 -11.02 -4.42
C VAL A 214 -15.16 -12.24 -4.51
N THR A 215 -14.64 -13.45 -4.74
CA THR A 215 -15.48 -14.67 -4.89
C THR A 215 -15.44 -15.63 -3.71
N ALA A 216 -14.50 -15.46 -2.75
CA ALA A 216 -14.40 -16.36 -1.60
C ALA A 216 -15.73 -16.43 -0.83
N ASP A 217 -16.19 -17.64 -0.55
CA ASP A 217 -17.44 -17.91 0.18
C ASP A 217 -17.21 -18.24 1.66
N TYR A 218 -16.03 -17.87 2.16
CA TYR A 218 -15.56 -18.09 3.53
C TYR A 218 -14.88 -16.83 4.08
N ILE A 219 -14.93 -16.66 5.40
CA ILE A 219 -14.18 -15.64 6.14
C ILE A 219 -12.93 -16.25 6.78
N MET A 220 -11.91 -15.44 7.03
CA MET A 220 -10.76 -15.85 7.85
C MET A 220 -11.06 -15.57 9.32
N VAL A 221 -10.94 -16.59 10.18
CA VAL A 221 -11.14 -16.44 11.63
C VAL A 221 -9.96 -17.02 12.39
N SER A 222 -9.59 -16.36 13.49
CA SER A 222 -8.63 -16.88 14.45
C SER A 222 -9.34 -17.49 15.66
N PRO A 223 -8.64 -18.20 16.58
CA PRO A 223 -9.24 -18.67 17.83
C PRO A 223 -9.96 -17.56 18.59
N TYR A 224 -9.46 -16.32 18.51
CA TYR A 224 -10.01 -15.18 19.23
C TYR A 224 -11.20 -14.58 18.49
N THR A 225 -11.14 -14.45 17.17
CA THR A 225 -12.25 -13.88 16.41
C THR A 225 -13.41 -14.85 16.21
N ALA A 226 -13.13 -16.16 16.14
CA ALA A 226 -14.14 -17.22 16.15
C ALA A 226 -15.06 -17.16 17.38
N ARG A 227 -14.53 -16.75 18.55
CA ARG A 227 -15.34 -16.48 19.76
C ARG A 227 -16.26 -15.28 19.56
N GLY A 228 -15.78 -14.24 18.88
CA GLY A 228 -16.58 -13.09 18.47
C GLY A 228 -17.74 -13.47 17.54
N TYR A 229 -17.47 -14.28 16.52
CA TYR A 229 -18.47 -14.83 15.60
C TYR A 229 -19.40 -15.88 16.23
N GLY A 230 -19.05 -16.43 17.39
CA GLY A 230 -19.85 -17.45 18.09
C GLY A 230 -19.72 -18.84 17.48
N VAL A 231 -18.60 -19.12 16.80
CA VAL A 231 -18.32 -20.40 16.11
C VAL A 231 -17.11 -21.13 16.70
N TYR A 232 -16.51 -20.62 17.77
CA TYR A 232 -15.30 -21.20 18.37
C TYR A 232 -15.48 -22.67 18.79
N ASP A 233 -16.60 -23.02 19.43
CA ASP A 233 -16.82 -24.39 19.89
C ASP A 233 -16.88 -25.41 18.73
N GLU A 234 -17.29 -24.96 17.53
CA GLU A 234 -17.32 -25.77 16.30
C GLU A 234 -15.94 -25.86 15.61
N LEU A 235 -14.98 -25.01 16.00
CA LEU A 235 -13.69 -24.83 15.32
C LEU A 235 -12.47 -25.10 16.19
N GLN A 236 -12.61 -25.19 17.52
CA GLN A 236 -11.48 -25.28 18.45
C GLN A 236 -10.48 -26.40 18.09
N ASP A 237 -10.98 -27.55 17.64
CA ASP A 237 -10.16 -28.72 17.27
C ASP A 237 -9.47 -28.58 15.91
N LYS A 238 -9.75 -27.51 15.15
CA LYS A 238 -9.11 -27.22 13.86
C LYS A 238 -7.93 -26.27 13.97
N PHE A 239 -7.77 -25.60 15.11
CA PHE A 239 -6.61 -24.75 15.39
C PHE A 239 -5.47 -25.61 15.95
N ASN A 240 -4.25 -25.36 15.50
CA ASN A 240 -3.07 -26.03 16.05
C ASN A 240 -2.73 -25.46 17.44
N ASP A 241 -2.90 -24.14 17.63
CA ASP A 241 -2.70 -23.45 18.91
C ASP A 241 -3.91 -22.55 19.24
N PRO A 242 -4.85 -23.01 20.09
CA PRO A 242 -6.01 -22.23 20.50
C PRO A 242 -5.69 -20.95 21.30
N ASP A 243 -4.45 -20.78 21.76
CA ASP A 243 -3.94 -19.60 22.45
C ASP A 243 -3.22 -18.61 21.51
N ASP A 244 -2.93 -18.99 20.27
CA ASP A 244 -2.44 -18.06 19.24
C ASP A 244 -3.59 -17.19 18.71
N PRO A 245 -3.63 -15.87 19.01
CA PRO A 245 -4.70 -14.99 18.53
C PRO A 245 -4.66 -14.74 17.02
N PHE A 246 -3.59 -15.14 16.32
CA PHE A 246 -3.33 -14.84 14.92
C PHE A 246 -3.19 -16.09 14.03
N GLU A 247 -3.59 -17.27 14.50
CA GLU A 247 -3.74 -18.46 13.66
C GLU A 247 -5.07 -18.39 12.88
N PHE A 248 -5.05 -17.96 11.62
CA PHE A 248 -6.29 -17.81 10.83
C PHE A 248 -6.62 -19.04 9.98
N ILE A 249 -7.88 -19.47 10.03
CA ILE A 249 -8.43 -20.54 9.18
C ILE A 249 -9.65 -20.06 8.37
N PRO A 250 -9.86 -20.58 7.14
CA PRO A 250 -11.07 -20.28 6.37
C PRO A 250 -12.31 -20.95 6.99
N THR A 251 -13.40 -20.20 7.14
CA THR A 251 -14.63 -20.66 7.79
C THR A 251 -15.87 -20.09 7.12
N LYS A 252 -16.91 -20.92 6.96
CA LYS A 252 -18.26 -20.47 6.60
C LYS A 252 -19.09 -20.25 7.85
N ILE A 253 -19.72 -19.09 7.97
CA ILE A 253 -20.64 -18.79 9.07
C ILE A 253 -22.09 -19.02 8.64
N LYS A 254 -22.95 -19.39 9.59
CA LYS A 254 -24.39 -19.56 9.36
C LYS A 254 -25.03 -18.22 8.94
N SER A 255 -26.13 -18.29 8.21
CA SER A 255 -26.90 -17.09 7.83
C SER A 255 -27.29 -16.27 9.07
N LEU A 256 -27.28 -14.94 8.96
CA LEU A 256 -27.44 -14.06 10.12
C LEU A 256 -28.82 -14.18 10.79
N THR A 257 -28.82 -14.13 12.11
CA THR A 257 -30.01 -14.00 12.96
C THR A 257 -30.09 -12.61 13.59
N ASP A 258 -31.27 -12.21 14.04
CA ASP A 258 -31.43 -11.05 14.92
C ASP A 258 -30.93 -11.37 16.35
N ARG A 259 -30.97 -10.36 17.23
CA ARG A 259 -30.52 -10.52 18.63
C ARG A 259 -31.35 -11.52 19.44
N ASN A 260 -32.55 -11.88 18.99
CA ASN A 260 -33.44 -12.85 19.60
C ASN A 260 -33.29 -14.25 18.97
N GLY A 261 -32.36 -14.43 18.02
CA GLY A 261 -32.12 -15.69 17.32
C GLY A 261 -33.08 -15.97 16.16
N ARG A 262 -33.89 -14.99 15.71
CA ARG A 262 -34.76 -15.14 14.54
C ARG A 262 -33.92 -15.03 13.27
N LYS A 263 -34.10 -15.94 12.31
CA LYS A 263 -33.45 -15.85 10.99
C LYS A 263 -33.94 -14.59 10.27
N VAL A 264 -33.03 -13.69 9.93
CA VAL A 264 -33.32 -12.43 9.22
C VAL A 264 -32.63 -12.31 7.88
N GLN A 265 -31.63 -13.15 7.62
CA GLN A 265 -30.99 -13.24 6.32
C GLN A 265 -31.54 -14.43 5.54
N GLU A 266 -32.06 -14.15 4.36
CA GLU A 266 -32.40 -15.18 3.40
C GLU A 266 -31.13 -15.90 2.93
N SER A 267 -31.19 -17.22 2.89
CA SER A 267 -30.08 -18.04 2.42
C SER A 267 -30.59 -19.42 2.04
N ALA A 268 -30.36 -19.79 0.77
CA ALA A 268 -30.71 -21.11 0.25
C ALA A 268 -29.75 -22.20 0.75
N THR A 269 -28.52 -21.84 1.13
CA THR A 269 -27.49 -22.78 1.59
C THR A 269 -27.46 -22.93 3.12
N GLY A 270 -28.15 -22.05 3.86
CA GLY A 270 -28.06 -21.95 5.31
C GLY A 270 -26.84 -21.20 5.82
N PHE A 271 -25.93 -20.79 4.94
CA PHE A 271 -24.73 -20.01 5.26
C PHE A 271 -24.90 -18.54 4.86
N PHE A 272 -24.12 -17.66 5.50
CA PHE A 272 -23.97 -16.28 5.06
C PHE A 272 -23.40 -16.29 3.63
N PRO A 273 -24.03 -15.60 2.65
CA PRO A 273 -23.57 -15.55 1.27
C PRO A 273 -22.33 -14.65 1.15
N HIS A 274 -21.21 -15.12 1.71
CA HIS A 274 -19.95 -14.39 1.67
C HIS A 274 -19.40 -14.30 0.24
N ALA A 275 -18.82 -13.15 -0.07
CA ALA A 275 -18.23 -12.77 -1.36
C ALA A 275 -16.95 -11.96 -1.11
N GLY A 276 -15.95 -12.63 -0.54
CA GLY A 276 -14.66 -12.06 -0.14
C GLY A 276 -14.80 -10.69 0.54
N LEU A 277 -14.01 -9.72 0.08
CA LEU A 277 -14.01 -8.36 0.61
C LEU A 277 -15.34 -7.62 0.42
N LEU A 278 -16.12 -7.92 -0.63
CA LEU A 278 -17.37 -7.21 -0.94
C LEU A 278 -18.39 -7.32 0.19
N SER A 279 -18.36 -8.44 0.92
CA SER A 279 -19.29 -8.76 2.01
C SER A 279 -18.61 -8.85 3.39
N SER A 280 -17.32 -8.56 3.48
CA SER A 280 -16.60 -8.50 4.75
C SER A 280 -17.19 -7.40 5.64
N PHE A 281 -17.45 -7.72 6.90
CA PHE A 281 -18.01 -6.76 7.86
C PHE A 281 -17.09 -5.54 8.06
N GLN A 282 -15.79 -5.75 8.05
CA GLN A 282 -14.78 -4.69 8.17
C GLN A 282 -14.82 -3.76 6.96
N TYR A 283 -14.87 -4.30 5.74
CA TYR A 283 -14.95 -3.50 4.51
C TYR A 283 -16.24 -2.68 4.45
N LEU A 284 -17.37 -3.30 4.80
CA LEU A 284 -18.68 -2.63 4.85
C LEU A 284 -18.78 -1.58 5.96
N LYS A 285 -18.05 -1.75 7.07
CA LYS A 285 -17.95 -0.77 8.17
C LYS A 285 -17.02 0.38 7.81
N ARG A 286 -15.90 0.08 7.13
CA ARG A 286 -14.93 1.07 6.63
C ARG A 286 -15.59 2.06 5.68
N TYR A 287 -16.47 1.56 4.82
CA TYR A 287 -17.21 2.35 3.84
C TYR A 287 -18.70 2.34 4.18
N PRO A 288 -19.16 3.21 5.11
CA PRO A 288 -20.54 3.22 5.57
C PRO A 288 -21.51 3.73 4.49
N THR A 289 -22.80 3.48 4.71
CA THR A 289 -23.90 4.05 3.92
C THR A 289 -24.68 5.07 4.74
N THR A 290 -25.33 6.01 4.06
CA THR A 290 -26.20 7.04 4.64
C THR A 290 -27.48 7.18 3.83
N GLU A 291 -28.48 7.89 4.35
CA GLU A 291 -29.73 8.21 3.65
C GLU A 291 -29.53 8.89 2.29
N THR A 292 -28.47 9.67 2.16
CA THR A 292 -28.15 10.39 0.92
C THR A 292 -27.26 9.57 -0.01
N ASN A 293 -26.28 8.85 0.55
CA ASN A 293 -25.32 8.10 -0.25
C ASN A 293 -25.91 6.78 -0.79
N ARG A 294 -26.78 6.10 -0.03
CA ARG A 294 -27.48 4.87 -0.43
C ARG A 294 -26.52 3.84 -1.06
N ASN A 295 -25.45 3.48 -0.36
CA ASN A 295 -24.34 2.59 -0.77
C ASN A 295 -23.38 3.11 -1.86
N ARG A 296 -23.58 4.29 -2.46
CA ARG A 296 -22.71 4.80 -3.54
C ARG A 296 -21.24 5.00 -3.14
N LEU A 297 -20.92 5.18 -1.86
CA LEU A 297 -19.54 5.21 -1.36
C LEU A 297 -18.89 3.84 -1.50
N ARG A 298 -19.60 2.76 -1.16
CA ARG A 298 -19.12 1.39 -1.35
C ARG A 298 -18.93 1.09 -2.84
N VAL A 299 -19.85 1.58 -3.68
CA VAL A 299 -19.74 1.47 -5.15
C VAL A 299 -18.51 2.20 -5.67
N ARG A 300 -18.25 3.43 -5.21
CA ARG A 300 -17.02 4.16 -5.54
C ARG A 300 -15.77 3.32 -5.27
N MET A 301 -15.71 2.73 -4.07
CA MET A 301 -14.56 1.92 -3.66
C MET A 301 -14.50 0.59 -4.41
N TYR A 302 -15.65 -0.02 -4.74
CA TYR A 302 -15.71 -1.21 -5.58
C TYR A 302 -15.05 -0.97 -6.95
N PHE A 303 -15.44 0.10 -7.65
CA PHE A 303 -14.86 0.44 -8.95
C PHE A 303 -13.37 0.76 -8.85
N LEU A 304 -12.97 1.49 -7.80
CA LEU A 304 -11.57 1.85 -7.58
C LEU A 304 -10.70 0.63 -7.26
N HIS A 305 -11.12 -0.19 -6.29
CA HIS A 305 -10.30 -1.29 -5.79
C HIS A 305 -10.30 -2.50 -6.71
N PHE A 306 -11.40 -2.80 -7.39
CA PHE A 306 -11.51 -4.06 -8.14
C PHE A 306 -11.51 -3.87 -9.66
N LEU A 307 -11.77 -2.67 -10.16
CA LEU A 307 -11.79 -2.38 -11.61
C LEU A 307 -10.86 -1.23 -12.03
N GLY A 308 -10.09 -0.63 -11.10
CA GLY A 308 -9.13 0.44 -11.40
C GLY A 308 -9.78 1.76 -11.85
N ILE A 309 -11.06 1.97 -11.54
CA ILE A 309 -11.82 3.14 -12.01
C ILE A 309 -12.11 4.10 -10.85
N ASP A 310 -11.54 5.30 -10.91
CA ASP A 310 -11.96 6.41 -10.03
C ASP A 310 -13.19 7.11 -10.61
N LEU A 311 -14.37 6.72 -10.12
CA LEU A 311 -15.66 7.31 -10.51
C LEU A 311 -15.70 8.84 -10.34
N MET A 312 -14.86 9.42 -9.48
CA MET A 312 -14.81 10.88 -9.28
C MET A 312 -14.11 11.63 -10.41
N GLN A 313 -13.37 10.92 -11.29
CA GLN A 313 -12.68 11.49 -12.44
C GLN A 313 -13.46 11.34 -13.75
N LEU A 314 -14.52 10.52 -13.78
CA LEU A 314 -15.23 10.18 -15.02
C LEU A 314 -16.21 11.25 -15.52
N ALA A 315 -16.60 12.22 -14.69
CA ALA A 315 -17.47 13.31 -15.13
C ALA A 315 -17.19 14.62 -14.35
N PRO A 316 -17.24 15.77 -15.03
CA PRO A 316 -17.18 17.07 -14.35
C PRO A 316 -18.37 17.20 -13.38
N ARG A 317 -18.10 17.71 -12.17
CA ARG A 317 -19.16 17.96 -11.19
C ARG A 317 -20.18 18.94 -11.78
N VAL A 318 -21.45 18.67 -11.53
CA VAL A 318 -22.55 19.57 -11.91
C VAL A 318 -22.30 20.96 -11.31
N ASN A 319 -22.21 21.98 -12.16
CA ASN A 319 -21.91 23.35 -11.72
C ASN A 319 -23.08 24.04 -11.00
N ASP A 320 -24.32 23.56 -11.19
CA ASP A 320 -25.52 24.07 -10.49
C ASP A 320 -26.51 22.94 -10.18
N ALA A 321 -26.22 22.18 -9.12
CA ALA A 321 -27.10 21.09 -8.68
C ALA A 321 -28.47 21.59 -8.18
N ALA A 322 -28.58 22.85 -7.75
CA ALA A 322 -29.81 23.43 -7.24
C ALA A 322 -30.81 23.68 -8.38
N ALA A 323 -30.36 24.25 -9.50
CA ALA A 323 -31.19 24.42 -10.69
C ALA A 323 -31.69 23.09 -11.24
N ILE A 324 -30.83 22.06 -11.27
CA ILE A 324 -31.25 20.71 -11.70
C ILE A 324 -32.30 20.14 -10.75
N THR A 325 -32.10 20.27 -9.43
CA THR A 325 -33.06 19.76 -8.44
C THR A 325 -34.40 20.49 -8.51
N ALA A 326 -34.43 21.76 -8.93
CA ALA A 326 -35.66 22.50 -9.15
C ALA A 326 -36.39 22.08 -10.45
N GLN A 327 -35.67 21.56 -11.44
CA GLN A 327 -36.23 21.19 -12.74
C GLN A 327 -36.75 19.75 -12.81
N TYR A 328 -36.15 18.82 -12.06
CA TYR A 328 -36.44 17.39 -12.14
C TYR A 328 -36.89 16.85 -10.79
N GLU A 329 -37.93 16.01 -10.80
CA GLU A 329 -38.45 15.33 -9.61
C GLU A 329 -37.44 14.33 -9.05
N ILE A 330 -36.77 13.59 -9.94
CA ILE A 330 -35.71 12.63 -9.62
C ILE A 330 -34.50 12.95 -10.50
N PRO A 331 -33.68 13.95 -10.12
CA PRO A 331 -32.52 14.38 -10.90
C PRO A 331 -31.61 13.22 -11.33
N THR A 332 -31.35 12.27 -10.44
CA THR A 332 -30.47 11.12 -10.67
C THR A 332 -30.94 10.18 -11.78
N MET A 333 -32.23 10.20 -12.12
CA MET A 333 -32.83 9.36 -13.16
C MET A 333 -33.35 10.15 -14.37
N GLN A 334 -33.49 11.47 -14.25
CA GLN A 334 -34.12 12.32 -15.27
C GLN A 334 -33.17 13.36 -15.86
N ALA A 335 -32.25 13.91 -15.07
CA ALA A 335 -31.32 14.94 -15.52
C ALA A 335 -30.12 14.30 -16.23
N ALA A 336 -29.87 14.68 -17.49
CA ALA A 336 -28.80 14.11 -18.31
C ALA A 336 -27.42 14.16 -17.60
N ASP A 337 -27.13 15.28 -16.92
CA ASP A 337 -25.88 15.50 -16.19
C ASP A 337 -25.69 14.55 -14.99
N CYS A 338 -26.79 14.03 -14.42
CA CYS A 338 -26.74 13.10 -13.29
C CYS A 338 -26.85 11.64 -13.76
N VAL A 339 -27.72 11.36 -14.73
CA VAL A 339 -28.02 10.01 -15.24
C VAL A 339 -26.76 9.31 -15.74
N VAL A 340 -25.82 10.04 -16.34
CA VAL A 340 -24.57 9.46 -16.87
C VAL A 340 -23.79 8.66 -15.83
N CYS A 341 -23.69 9.16 -14.59
CA CYS A 341 -23.02 8.45 -13.51
C CYS A 341 -23.98 7.50 -12.78
N HIS A 342 -25.22 7.93 -12.53
CA HIS A 342 -26.18 7.16 -11.74
C HIS A 342 -26.62 5.87 -12.43
N LYS A 343 -26.70 5.84 -13.77
CA LYS A 343 -26.99 4.61 -14.52
C LYS A 343 -25.93 3.52 -14.34
N VAL A 344 -24.70 3.89 -14.00
CA VAL A 344 -23.60 2.96 -13.72
C VAL A 344 -23.55 2.60 -12.24
N MET A 345 -23.68 3.58 -11.35
CA MET A 345 -23.46 3.38 -9.91
C MET A 345 -24.68 2.83 -9.17
N ASP A 346 -25.89 3.30 -9.50
CA ASP A 346 -27.11 2.95 -8.75
C ASP A 346 -27.46 1.45 -8.83
N PRO A 347 -27.29 0.77 -9.98
CA PRO A 347 -27.49 -0.68 -10.04
C PRO A 347 -26.59 -1.45 -9.06
N VAL A 348 -25.30 -1.10 -9.00
CA VAL A 348 -24.35 -1.75 -8.07
C VAL A 348 -24.68 -1.40 -6.62
N ALA A 349 -25.11 -0.17 -6.35
CA ALA A 349 -25.59 0.24 -5.03
C ALA A 349 -26.83 -0.55 -4.58
N GLY A 350 -27.70 -0.89 -5.53
CA GLY A 350 -28.86 -1.75 -5.32
C GLY A 350 -28.49 -3.20 -4.99
N LEU A 351 -27.33 -3.71 -5.40
CA LEU A 351 -26.85 -5.04 -4.98
C LEU A 351 -26.52 -5.07 -3.47
N LEU A 352 -26.18 -3.93 -2.89
CA LEU A 352 -25.87 -3.75 -1.46
C LEU A 352 -27.10 -3.40 -0.60
N GLN A 353 -28.31 -3.49 -1.14
CA GLN A 353 -29.52 -2.99 -0.50
C GLN A 353 -29.86 -3.64 0.86
N ASP A 354 -29.43 -4.89 1.09
CA ASP A 354 -29.59 -5.56 2.40
C ASP A 354 -28.59 -5.10 3.44
N TYR A 355 -27.54 -4.41 3.02
CA TYR A 355 -26.49 -3.88 3.89
C TYR A 355 -26.76 -2.41 4.25
N TYR A 356 -28.03 -2.04 4.37
CA TYR A 356 -28.48 -0.67 4.52
C TYR A 356 -28.82 -0.33 5.98
N VAL A 357 -27.80 -0.09 6.79
CA VAL A 357 -27.97 0.35 8.18
C VAL A 357 -27.22 1.65 8.42
N VAL A 358 -27.96 2.72 8.71
CA VAL A 358 -27.43 4.10 8.82
C VAL A 358 -27.19 4.55 10.26
N ASP A 359 -27.75 3.85 11.25
CA ASP A 359 -27.67 4.21 12.68
C ASP A 359 -26.39 3.71 13.37
N GLY A 360 -25.50 3.07 12.60
CA GLY A 360 -24.23 2.51 13.08
C GLY A 360 -24.37 1.24 13.92
N LYS A 361 -25.58 0.75 14.20
CA LYS A 361 -25.83 -0.42 15.05
C LYS A 361 -25.72 -1.75 14.32
N GLY A 362 -25.76 -1.73 12.98
CA GLY A 362 -25.74 -2.91 12.12
C GLY A 362 -24.95 -2.68 10.84
N ILE A 363 -24.72 -3.77 10.10
CA ILE A 363 -24.16 -3.75 8.75
C ILE A 363 -25.14 -4.39 7.78
N TYR A 364 -25.74 -5.52 8.17
CA TYR A 364 -26.87 -6.14 7.51
C TYR A 364 -28.19 -5.67 8.16
N GLY A 365 -29.20 -5.41 7.35
CA GLY A 365 -30.48 -4.85 7.77
C GLY A 365 -31.24 -4.31 6.57
N PRO A 366 -32.04 -5.15 5.89
CA PRO A 366 -32.88 -4.70 4.78
C PRO A 366 -33.86 -3.60 5.22
N ARG A 367 -34.12 -2.62 4.33
CA ARG A 367 -35.13 -1.57 4.59
C ARG A 367 -36.53 -2.19 4.70
N LYS A 368 -37.29 -1.80 5.72
CA LYS A 368 -38.67 -2.27 5.93
C LYS A 368 -39.60 -1.93 4.77
N ASP A 369 -39.42 -0.75 4.18
CA ASP A 369 -40.26 -0.25 3.09
C ASP A 369 -39.78 -0.70 1.69
N GLY A 370 -38.82 -1.63 1.64
CA GLY A 370 -38.15 -2.04 0.41
C GLY A 370 -37.05 -1.07 -0.04
N TRP A 371 -36.41 -1.39 -1.16
CA TRP A 371 -35.37 -0.53 -1.73
C TRP A 371 -35.96 0.73 -2.37
N TYR A 372 -35.11 1.74 -2.54
CA TYR A 372 -35.46 3.03 -3.14
C TYR A 372 -36.01 2.84 -4.57
N LYS A 373 -37.16 3.47 -4.87
CA LYS A 373 -37.80 3.45 -6.20
C LYS A 373 -37.30 4.56 -7.12
N ASP A 374 -36.64 5.57 -6.54
CA ASP A 374 -35.97 6.70 -7.20
C ASP A 374 -34.48 6.39 -7.49
N MET A 375 -34.17 5.11 -7.77
CA MET A 375 -32.86 4.61 -8.18
C MET A 375 -33.01 3.60 -9.32
N PHE A 376 -31.98 3.46 -10.15
CA PHE A 376 -31.94 2.39 -11.15
C PHE A 376 -31.93 1.01 -10.48
N ALA A 377 -32.54 0.02 -11.16
CA ALA A 377 -32.71 -1.33 -10.62
C ALA A 377 -31.36 -2.02 -10.34
N PRO A 378 -31.29 -2.88 -9.31
CA PRO A 378 -30.07 -3.63 -8.97
C PRO A 378 -29.49 -4.42 -10.14
N GLY A 379 -28.17 -4.38 -10.31
CA GLY A 379 -27.48 -5.05 -11.41
C GLY A 379 -26.04 -4.54 -11.59
N LEU A 380 -25.40 -4.99 -12.67
CA LEU A 380 -24.08 -4.53 -13.09
C LEU A 380 -24.13 -4.22 -14.59
N GLU A 381 -23.74 -2.99 -14.95
CA GLU A 381 -23.79 -2.50 -16.33
C GLU A 381 -25.17 -2.67 -16.98
N ASN A 382 -25.30 -3.56 -17.98
CA ASN A 382 -26.55 -3.83 -18.67
C ASN A 382 -27.23 -5.12 -18.22
N GLU A 383 -26.69 -5.79 -17.20
CA GLU A 383 -27.24 -7.03 -16.65
C GLU A 383 -27.95 -6.75 -15.32
N GLY A 384 -29.27 -6.93 -15.31
CA GLY A 384 -30.08 -6.84 -14.10
C GLY A 384 -29.87 -8.05 -13.19
N LEU A 385 -29.97 -7.85 -11.88
CA LEU A 385 -29.93 -8.93 -10.89
C LEU A 385 -31.17 -9.83 -11.04
N PRO A 386 -31.02 -11.15 -11.29
CA PRO A 386 -32.14 -12.07 -11.31
C PRO A 386 -32.78 -12.21 -9.91
N ASP A 387 -34.11 -12.34 -9.85
CA ASP A 387 -34.86 -12.41 -8.59
C ASP A 387 -34.41 -13.56 -7.68
N ASN A 388 -34.10 -14.73 -8.26
CA ASN A 388 -33.60 -15.90 -7.53
C ASN A 388 -32.17 -15.73 -6.98
N GLU A 389 -31.44 -14.72 -7.45
CA GLU A 389 -30.08 -14.39 -7.01
C GLU A 389 -30.05 -13.30 -5.94
N ARG A 390 -31.22 -12.75 -5.59
CA ARG A 390 -31.34 -11.61 -4.69
C ARG A 390 -30.72 -11.84 -3.31
N TRP A 391 -30.87 -13.04 -2.76
CA TRP A 391 -30.33 -13.41 -1.45
C TRP A 391 -28.80 -13.50 -1.42
N ARG A 392 -28.15 -13.64 -2.59
CA ARG A 392 -26.68 -13.73 -2.74
C ARG A 392 -26.11 -12.68 -3.69
N SER A 393 -26.73 -11.49 -3.74
CA SER A 393 -26.40 -10.42 -4.70
C SER A 393 -24.91 -10.04 -4.77
N LEU A 394 -24.17 -10.10 -3.66
CA LEU A 394 -22.74 -9.81 -3.64
C LEU A 394 -21.87 -10.95 -4.18
N GLN A 395 -22.30 -12.22 -4.05
CA GLN A 395 -21.63 -13.34 -4.73
C GLN A 395 -21.83 -13.23 -6.24
N TRP A 396 -23.05 -12.89 -6.67
CA TRP A 396 -23.37 -12.61 -8.07
C TRP A 396 -22.52 -11.46 -8.64
N LEU A 397 -22.25 -10.43 -7.85
CA LEU A 397 -21.34 -9.33 -8.21
C LEU A 397 -19.91 -9.83 -8.34
N GLY A 398 -19.39 -10.51 -7.31
CA GLY A 398 -18.02 -11.02 -7.29
C GLY A 398 -17.70 -11.95 -8.47
N GLU A 399 -18.63 -12.83 -8.84
CA GLU A 399 -18.51 -13.72 -10.01
C GLU A 399 -18.36 -12.97 -11.34
N ARG A 400 -18.97 -11.78 -11.46
CA ARG A 400 -18.85 -10.91 -12.65
C ARG A 400 -17.59 -10.08 -12.62
N THR A 401 -17.26 -9.52 -11.46
CA THR A 401 -16.02 -8.78 -11.24
C THR A 401 -14.80 -9.65 -11.57
N ALA A 402 -14.80 -10.92 -11.16
CA ALA A 402 -13.73 -11.86 -11.46
C ALA A 402 -13.55 -12.15 -12.97
N LYS A 403 -14.60 -11.96 -13.78
CA LYS A 403 -14.58 -12.15 -15.24
C LYS A 403 -14.39 -10.84 -16.00
N ASP A 404 -14.33 -9.71 -15.30
CA ASP A 404 -14.18 -8.40 -15.90
C ASP A 404 -12.74 -8.21 -16.39
N PRO A 405 -12.50 -7.83 -17.66
CA PRO A 405 -11.14 -7.65 -18.17
C PRO A 405 -10.37 -6.52 -17.46
N ARG A 406 -11.05 -5.62 -16.74
CA ARG A 406 -10.41 -4.57 -15.94
C ARG A 406 -9.88 -5.09 -14.62
N PHE A 407 -10.40 -6.21 -14.10
CA PHE A 407 -9.97 -6.80 -12.84
C PHE A 407 -8.48 -7.16 -12.82
N PRO A 408 -7.94 -7.96 -13.76
CA PRO A 408 -6.52 -8.31 -13.73
C PRO A 408 -5.61 -7.08 -13.83
N VAL A 409 -6.00 -6.10 -14.66
CA VAL A 409 -5.26 -4.84 -14.77
C VAL A 409 -5.23 -4.08 -13.44
N ALA A 410 -6.39 -3.93 -12.78
CA ALA A 410 -6.46 -3.29 -11.46
C ALA A 410 -5.60 -4.00 -10.41
N MET A 411 -5.54 -5.34 -10.43
CA MET A 411 -4.70 -6.10 -9.51
C MET A 411 -3.20 -5.86 -9.77
N VAL A 412 -2.78 -5.79 -11.03
CA VAL A 412 -1.40 -5.45 -11.40
C VAL A 412 -1.07 -4.01 -11.01
N GLU A 413 -1.99 -3.06 -11.20
CA GLU A 413 -1.84 -1.67 -10.76
C GLU A 413 -1.67 -1.56 -9.24
N HIS A 414 -2.33 -2.41 -8.46
CA HIS A 414 -2.09 -2.51 -7.01
C HIS A 414 -0.69 -3.02 -6.72
N VAL A 415 -0.24 -4.10 -7.38
CA VAL A 415 1.13 -4.61 -7.19
C VAL A 415 2.18 -3.56 -7.59
N TRP A 416 1.92 -2.80 -8.65
CA TRP A 416 2.73 -1.64 -9.04
C TRP A 416 2.83 -0.64 -7.88
N TYR A 417 1.70 -0.24 -7.28
CA TYR A 417 1.71 0.65 -6.12
C TYR A 417 2.44 0.05 -4.92
N ILE A 418 2.31 -1.25 -4.67
CA ILE A 418 2.97 -1.96 -3.56
C ILE A 418 4.50 -1.91 -3.73
N LEU A 419 4.99 -2.13 -4.95
CA LEU A 419 6.42 -2.19 -5.25
C LEU A 419 7.06 -0.79 -5.36
N THR A 420 6.36 0.15 -6.00
CA THR A 420 6.90 1.47 -6.34
C THR A 420 6.53 2.56 -5.35
N GLY A 421 5.43 2.38 -4.62
CA GLY A 421 4.82 3.40 -3.79
C GLY A 421 4.10 4.51 -4.55
N ARG A 422 3.95 4.39 -5.88
CA ARG A 422 3.33 5.39 -6.76
C ARG A 422 2.11 4.79 -7.46
N LYS A 423 1.08 5.60 -7.65
CA LYS A 423 -0.07 5.19 -8.46
C LYS A 423 0.36 5.19 -9.93
N PRO A 424 -0.13 4.25 -10.76
CA PRO A 424 0.08 4.30 -12.20
C PRO A 424 -0.36 5.64 -12.80
N LEU A 425 0.29 6.02 -13.90
CA LEU A 425 -0.02 7.22 -14.65
C LEU A 425 -1.46 7.20 -15.14
N LEU A 426 -2.11 8.35 -15.03
CA LEU A 426 -3.42 8.59 -15.63
C LEU A 426 -3.26 9.15 -17.04
N PRO A 427 -4.25 8.94 -17.93
CA PRO A 427 -4.24 9.57 -19.24
C PRO A 427 -4.22 11.10 -19.07
N PRO A 428 -3.35 11.84 -19.78
CA PRO A 428 -3.36 13.29 -19.69
C PRO A 428 -4.68 13.86 -20.22
N GLU A 429 -5.26 14.82 -19.49
CA GLU A 429 -6.57 15.40 -19.82
C GLU A 429 -6.45 16.71 -20.64
N ASP A 430 -5.43 17.51 -20.37
CA ASP A 430 -5.23 18.81 -21.03
C ASP A 430 -4.54 18.66 -22.39
N ILE A 431 -5.35 18.55 -23.44
CA ILE A 431 -4.92 18.48 -24.83
C ILE A 431 -4.20 19.73 -25.34
N ASP A 432 -4.33 20.87 -24.64
CA ASP A 432 -3.68 22.13 -24.99
C ASP A 432 -2.29 22.26 -24.33
N ASP A 433 -1.92 21.36 -23.42
CA ASP A 433 -0.58 21.30 -22.82
C ASP A 433 0.47 21.05 -23.92
N PRO A 434 1.50 21.92 -24.06
CA PRO A 434 2.62 21.71 -25.00
C PRO A 434 3.37 20.38 -24.82
N LEU A 435 3.25 19.75 -23.65
CA LEU A 435 3.83 18.46 -23.27
C LEU A 435 2.82 17.29 -23.35
N PHE A 436 1.59 17.52 -23.82
CA PHE A 436 0.55 16.50 -23.91
C PHE A 436 1.02 15.22 -24.61
N SER A 437 1.68 15.35 -25.77
CA SER A 437 2.14 14.18 -26.53
C SER A 437 3.18 13.34 -25.77
N ALA A 438 4.11 14.00 -25.07
CA ALA A 438 5.10 13.38 -24.21
C ALA A 438 4.46 12.65 -23.02
N LYS A 439 3.60 13.34 -22.27
CA LYS A 439 2.84 12.73 -21.15
C LYS A 439 1.99 11.55 -21.62
N ARG A 440 1.36 11.67 -22.79
CA ARG A 440 0.55 10.60 -23.38
C ARG A 440 1.41 9.41 -23.80
N ARG A 441 2.63 9.64 -24.28
CA ARG A 441 3.57 8.55 -24.58
C ARG A 441 3.96 7.81 -23.29
N ALA A 442 4.35 8.52 -22.23
CA ALA A 442 4.68 7.91 -20.95
C ALA A 442 3.53 7.07 -20.37
N TYR A 443 2.33 7.63 -20.36
CA TYR A 443 1.11 6.92 -19.96
C TYR A 443 0.92 5.62 -20.76
N ARG A 444 1.01 5.69 -22.09
CA ARG A 444 0.80 4.51 -22.95
C ARG A 444 1.83 3.43 -22.73
N VAL A 445 3.12 3.76 -22.67
CA VAL A 445 4.18 2.74 -22.48
C VAL A 445 4.00 2.05 -21.12
N GLN A 446 3.63 2.79 -20.07
CA GLN A 446 3.37 2.19 -18.77
C GLN A 446 2.09 1.33 -18.80
N ARG A 447 1.05 1.81 -19.48
CA ARG A 447 -0.21 1.08 -19.64
C ARG A 447 -0.03 -0.22 -20.41
N ASP A 448 0.71 -0.19 -21.51
CA ASP A 448 1.03 -1.36 -22.34
C ASP A 448 1.78 -2.42 -21.50
N GLU A 449 2.72 -2.01 -20.65
CA GLU A 449 3.43 -2.93 -19.74
C GLU A 449 2.49 -3.50 -18.66
N THR A 450 1.64 -2.68 -18.04
CA THR A 450 0.65 -3.16 -17.07
C THR A 450 -0.33 -4.14 -17.69
N GLU A 451 -0.81 -3.88 -18.91
CA GLU A 451 -1.73 -4.78 -19.64
C GLU A 451 -1.02 -6.08 -20.04
N ARG A 452 0.23 -6.02 -20.52
CA ARG A 452 1.04 -7.23 -20.78
C ARG A 452 1.18 -8.10 -19.54
N ILE A 453 1.47 -7.50 -18.38
CA ILE A 453 1.60 -8.24 -17.12
C ILE A 453 0.25 -8.78 -16.67
N ALA A 454 -0.85 -8.06 -16.91
CA ALA A 454 -2.20 -8.53 -16.63
C ALA A 454 -2.56 -9.77 -17.45
N ASP A 455 -2.16 -9.84 -18.73
CA ASP A 455 -2.34 -11.03 -19.56
C ASP A 455 -1.58 -12.23 -18.99
N VAL A 456 -0.30 -12.07 -18.64
CA VAL A 456 0.51 -13.12 -18.00
C VAL A 456 -0.08 -13.56 -16.66
N PHE A 457 -0.63 -12.62 -15.90
CA PHE A 457 -1.31 -12.90 -14.64
C PHE A 457 -2.58 -13.74 -14.83
N VAL A 458 -3.36 -13.49 -15.88
CA VAL A 458 -4.53 -14.30 -16.26
C VAL A 458 -4.10 -15.70 -16.73
N GLU A 459 -3.06 -15.79 -17.57
CA GLU A 459 -2.49 -17.07 -18.02
C GLU A 459 -1.97 -17.94 -16.86
N ALA A 460 -1.50 -17.30 -15.78
CA ALA A 460 -1.08 -17.93 -14.55
C ALA A 460 -2.22 -18.21 -13.55
N ASP A 461 -3.47 -18.32 -14.04
CA ASP A 461 -4.68 -18.56 -13.24
C ASP A 461 -4.83 -17.57 -12.07
N PHE A 462 -4.52 -16.29 -12.33
CA PHE A 462 -4.56 -15.21 -11.36
C PHE A 462 -3.66 -15.44 -10.12
N ASN A 463 -2.52 -16.11 -10.26
CA ASN A 463 -1.53 -16.18 -9.19
C ASN A 463 -0.81 -14.82 -9.00
N LEU A 464 -1.12 -14.10 -7.92
CA LEU A 464 -0.62 -12.73 -7.70
C LEU A 464 0.92 -12.66 -7.62
N LYS A 465 1.59 -13.74 -7.19
CA LYS A 465 3.07 -13.78 -7.15
C LYS A 465 3.70 -13.56 -8.52
N VAL A 466 3.02 -13.94 -9.60
CA VAL A 466 3.50 -13.73 -10.97
C VAL A 466 3.55 -12.23 -11.31
N ALA A 467 2.55 -11.44 -10.91
CA ALA A 467 2.57 -9.99 -11.11
C ALA A 467 3.75 -9.33 -10.38
N PHE A 468 4.10 -9.79 -9.16
CA PHE A 468 5.30 -9.33 -8.45
C PHE A 468 6.58 -9.66 -9.23
N LYS A 469 6.72 -10.90 -9.73
CA LYS A 469 7.90 -11.34 -10.48
C LYS A 469 8.09 -10.55 -11.78
N GLU A 470 7.02 -10.36 -12.54
CA GLU A 470 7.05 -9.60 -13.79
C GLU A 470 7.42 -8.13 -13.55
N LEU A 471 6.77 -7.48 -12.57
CA LEU A 471 7.05 -6.08 -12.26
C LEU A 471 8.47 -5.86 -11.76
N VAL A 472 9.00 -6.72 -10.88
CA VAL A 472 10.38 -6.60 -10.37
C VAL A 472 11.41 -6.69 -11.50
N GLN A 473 11.14 -7.50 -12.53
CA GLN A 473 12.02 -7.67 -13.68
C GLN A 473 11.85 -6.60 -14.75
N SER A 474 10.72 -5.88 -14.73
CA SER A 474 10.40 -4.84 -15.70
C SER A 474 11.48 -3.74 -15.74
N PRO A 475 11.71 -3.11 -16.91
CA PRO A 475 12.57 -1.94 -17.01
C PRO A 475 12.16 -0.83 -16.03
N TYR A 476 10.85 -0.62 -15.81
CA TYR A 476 10.33 0.40 -14.91
C TYR A 476 10.81 0.24 -13.46
N TYR A 477 10.76 -0.97 -12.91
CA TYR A 477 11.21 -1.22 -11.53
C TYR A 477 12.74 -1.15 -11.40
N ARG A 478 13.45 -1.37 -12.50
CA ARG A 478 14.91 -1.41 -12.57
C ARG A 478 15.55 -0.06 -12.88
N VAL A 479 14.82 0.97 -13.29
CA VAL A 479 15.45 2.28 -13.51
C VAL A 479 15.97 2.84 -12.18
N ASP A 480 17.28 3.12 -12.14
CA ASP A 480 17.97 3.72 -10.99
C ASP A 480 18.09 5.24 -11.17
N GLY A 481 18.13 5.73 -12.42
CA GLY A 481 18.20 7.15 -12.71
C GLY A 481 18.38 7.47 -14.19
N LEU A 482 18.75 8.71 -14.48
CA LEU A 482 19.08 9.18 -15.82
C LEU A 482 20.59 9.06 -16.04
N ALA A 483 21.00 8.49 -17.17
CA ALA A 483 22.42 8.33 -17.51
C ALA A 483 23.10 9.68 -17.84
N SER A 484 22.33 10.69 -18.23
CA SER A 484 22.80 12.05 -18.48
C SER A 484 21.69 13.08 -18.32
N THR A 485 22.05 14.36 -18.20
CA THR A 485 21.08 15.45 -18.09
C THR A 485 20.16 15.52 -19.30
N VAL A 486 18.86 15.38 -19.07
CA VAL A 486 17.84 15.49 -20.13
C VAL A 486 17.46 16.96 -20.36
N ASN A 487 17.94 17.51 -21.47
CA ASN A 487 17.72 18.92 -21.83
C ASN A 487 16.41 19.18 -22.60
N ASN A 488 15.91 18.20 -23.35
CA ASN A 488 14.66 18.34 -24.11
C ASN A 488 13.45 18.29 -23.15
N PRO A 489 12.60 19.34 -23.08
CA PRO A 489 11.46 19.37 -22.17
C PRO A 489 10.45 18.24 -22.37
N ARG A 490 10.22 17.81 -23.63
CA ARG A 490 9.32 16.69 -23.93
C ARG A 490 9.90 15.38 -23.42
N ARG A 491 11.19 15.15 -23.63
CA ARG A 491 11.86 13.94 -23.11
C ARG A 491 11.89 13.92 -21.59
N ARG A 492 12.05 15.07 -20.93
CA ARG A 492 11.96 15.19 -19.47
C ARG A 492 10.56 14.84 -18.99
N ALA A 493 9.52 15.35 -19.65
CA ALA A 493 8.13 15.03 -19.31
C ALA A 493 7.77 13.55 -19.49
N GLU A 494 8.42 12.85 -20.42
CA GLU A 494 8.24 11.39 -20.58
C GLU A 494 8.84 10.57 -19.45
N LEU A 495 9.99 11.01 -18.94
CA LEU A 495 10.76 10.30 -17.92
C LEU A 495 10.47 10.78 -16.50
N ASP A 496 9.55 11.73 -16.34
CA ASP A 496 9.27 12.40 -15.05
C ASP A 496 8.84 11.43 -13.95
N ASP A 497 8.09 10.38 -14.32
CA ASP A 497 7.65 9.33 -13.39
C ASP A 497 8.46 8.03 -13.51
N VAL A 498 9.60 8.06 -14.21
CA VAL A 498 10.50 6.91 -14.33
C VAL A 498 11.56 6.96 -13.23
N GLY A 499 11.86 5.81 -12.64
CA GLY A 499 12.84 5.67 -11.56
C GLY A 499 12.20 5.62 -10.19
N LEU A 500 12.73 4.74 -9.34
CA LEU A 500 12.25 4.52 -7.99
C LEU A 500 13.17 5.18 -6.99
N VAL A 501 12.71 6.34 -6.52
CA VAL A 501 13.23 6.99 -5.32
C VAL A 501 12.04 7.34 -4.44
N ARG A 502 11.93 6.64 -3.32
CA ARG A 502 10.85 6.81 -2.34
C ARG A 502 11.44 6.78 -0.93
N LEU A 503 10.97 7.70 -0.08
CA LEU A 503 11.27 7.63 1.34
C LEU A 503 10.67 6.35 1.94
N LEU A 504 11.46 5.62 2.70
CA LEU A 504 10.98 4.42 3.39
C LEU A 504 9.87 4.75 4.37
N THR A 505 8.84 3.91 4.38
CA THR A 505 7.75 4.00 5.35
C THR A 505 8.25 3.69 6.76
N PRO A 506 7.53 4.12 7.81
CA PRO A 506 7.92 3.81 9.20
C PRO A 506 8.17 2.31 9.42
N GLU A 507 7.30 1.46 8.86
CA GLU A 507 7.40 0.01 8.95
C GLU A 507 8.61 -0.56 8.19
N GLN A 508 8.84 -0.11 6.95
CA GLN A 508 9.99 -0.54 6.16
C GLN A 508 11.32 -0.11 6.78
N LEU A 509 11.38 1.11 7.33
CA LEU A 509 12.60 1.62 7.97
C LEU A 509 12.95 0.83 9.24
N GLU A 510 11.98 0.48 10.08
CA GLU A 510 12.23 -0.42 11.24
C GLU A 510 12.71 -1.80 10.79
N ARG A 511 12.08 -2.40 9.77
CA ARG A 511 12.54 -3.69 9.24
C ARG A 511 13.97 -3.61 8.69
N LYS A 512 14.31 -2.54 7.97
CA LYS A 512 15.68 -2.29 7.49
C LYS A 512 16.66 -2.13 8.64
N LEU A 513 16.31 -1.39 9.69
CA LEU A 513 17.12 -1.26 10.90
C LEU A 513 17.34 -2.62 11.57
N THR A 514 16.29 -3.42 11.75
CA THR A 514 16.41 -4.77 12.33
C THR A 514 17.29 -5.67 11.47
N ALA A 515 17.12 -5.68 10.14
CA ALA A 515 17.93 -6.48 9.23
C ALA A 515 19.42 -6.08 9.26
N VAL A 516 19.71 -4.79 9.42
CA VAL A 516 21.06 -4.24 9.38
C VAL A 516 21.77 -4.32 10.73
N PHE A 517 21.06 -4.17 11.85
CA PHE A 517 21.65 -4.10 13.19
C PHE A 517 21.36 -5.32 14.08
N GLY A 518 20.46 -6.21 13.64
CA GLY A 518 20.03 -7.39 14.39
C GLY A 518 19.02 -7.11 15.50
N GLN A 519 18.53 -5.87 15.62
CA GLN A 519 17.52 -5.46 16.61
C GLN A 519 16.74 -4.23 16.13
N GLU A 520 15.50 -4.13 16.59
CA GLU A 520 14.63 -2.99 16.28
C GLU A 520 15.08 -1.70 17.01
N TRP A 521 14.76 -0.56 16.42
CA TRP A 521 14.74 0.71 17.14
C TRP A 521 13.45 0.82 17.96
N GLY A 522 12.35 0.31 17.42
CA GLY A 522 11.05 0.15 18.08
C GLY A 522 10.29 1.46 18.29
N ARG A 523 10.76 2.58 17.74
CA ARG A 523 10.14 3.90 17.94
C ARG A 523 9.24 4.30 16.77
N LEU A 524 9.25 3.63 15.63
CA LEU A 524 8.37 4.01 14.50
C LEU A 524 7.11 3.15 14.37
N THR A 525 7.11 1.94 14.91
CA THR A 525 6.03 0.97 14.71
C THR A 525 5.28 0.62 15.98
N HIS A 526 5.85 0.90 17.16
CA HIS A 526 5.18 0.63 18.43
C HIS A 526 3.85 1.40 18.52
N ARG A 527 2.81 0.74 19.04
CA ARG A 527 1.43 1.25 19.03
C ARG A 527 1.25 2.61 19.70
N GLU A 528 2.00 2.85 20.77
CA GLU A 528 1.99 4.13 21.52
C GLU A 528 2.90 5.19 20.89
N SER A 529 3.61 4.86 19.81
CA SER A 529 4.53 5.80 19.18
C SER A 529 3.79 6.88 18.41
N LYS A 530 4.05 8.13 18.82
CA LYS A 530 3.64 9.32 18.08
C LYS A 530 4.47 9.54 16.81
N PHE A 531 5.62 8.86 16.67
CA PHE A 531 6.48 9.03 15.50
C PHE A 531 5.92 8.36 14.25
N LYS A 532 5.10 7.30 14.37
CA LYS A 532 4.54 6.61 13.21
C LYS A 532 3.87 7.57 12.23
N ILE A 533 2.90 8.36 12.72
CA ILE A 533 2.16 9.31 11.89
C ILE A 533 3.05 10.47 11.45
N LEU A 534 3.90 11.00 12.34
CA LEU A 534 4.81 12.11 12.01
C LEU A 534 5.86 11.73 10.95
N TYR A 535 6.17 10.44 10.82
CA TYR A 535 7.09 9.89 9.83
C TYR A 535 6.39 9.42 8.53
N GLY A 536 5.09 9.65 8.39
CA GLY A 536 4.34 9.33 7.17
C GLY A 536 3.59 8.00 7.17
N GLY A 537 3.41 7.37 8.33
CA GLY A 537 2.49 6.24 8.49
C GLY A 537 1.02 6.67 8.49
N ILE A 538 0.12 5.69 8.37
CA ILE A 538 -1.34 5.89 8.35
C ILE A 538 -2.02 5.24 9.56
N ASP A 539 -3.22 5.73 9.90
CA ASP A 539 -4.15 5.08 10.84
C ASP A 539 -5.36 4.46 10.11
N SER A 540 -5.41 4.57 8.78
CA SER A 540 -6.48 4.10 7.90
C SER A 540 -7.84 4.74 8.15
N LYS A 541 -7.91 5.74 9.04
CA LYS A 541 -9.15 6.37 9.50
C LYS A 541 -9.16 7.87 9.21
N ALA A 542 -8.31 8.63 9.90
CA ALA A 542 -8.15 10.07 9.69
C ALA A 542 -6.98 10.37 8.75
N VAL A 543 -5.90 9.61 8.87
CA VAL A 543 -4.76 9.63 7.96
C VAL A 543 -4.86 8.40 7.08
N THR A 544 -5.25 8.63 5.81
CA THR A 544 -5.58 7.58 4.84
C THR A 544 -4.58 7.46 3.71
N GLU A 545 -3.66 8.41 3.60
CA GLU A 545 -2.59 8.42 2.60
C GLU A 545 -1.26 8.64 3.31
N ARG A 546 -0.21 8.00 2.80
CA ARG A 546 1.14 8.16 3.33
C ARG A 546 1.69 9.53 2.93
N MET A 547 2.34 10.21 3.87
CA MET A 547 3.13 11.39 3.56
C MET A 547 4.44 10.94 2.91
N THR A 548 4.59 11.18 1.61
CA THR A 548 5.78 10.79 0.84
C THR A 548 6.77 11.93 0.70
N ASP A 549 6.30 13.18 0.84
CA ASP A 549 7.15 14.36 0.76
C ASP A 549 7.93 14.56 2.07
N PRO A 550 9.25 14.82 2.00
CA PRO A 550 10.05 15.08 3.18
C PRO A 550 9.55 16.28 3.98
N SER A 551 9.37 16.10 5.29
CA SER A 551 8.98 17.17 6.23
C SER A 551 10.04 17.43 7.28
N GLY A 552 9.96 18.60 7.95
CA GLY A 552 10.83 18.92 9.09
C GLY A 552 10.74 17.90 10.23
N ALA A 553 9.54 17.34 10.46
CA ALA A 553 9.32 16.28 11.45
C ALA A 553 10.03 14.99 11.06
N MET A 554 9.92 14.55 9.80
CA MET A 554 10.66 13.39 9.28
C MET A 554 12.17 13.58 9.43
N GLY A 555 12.69 14.74 9.05
CA GLY A 555 14.11 15.06 9.19
C GLY A 555 14.60 15.07 10.65
N ALA A 556 13.78 15.56 11.58
CA ALA A 556 14.09 15.50 13.02
C ALA A 556 14.09 14.05 13.53
N ILE A 557 13.11 13.24 13.13
CA ILE A 557 13.02 11.82 13.50
C ILE A 557 14.22 11.04 12.94
N GLN A 558 14.64 11.27 11.69
CA GLN A 558 15.84 10.68 11.09
C GLN A 558 17.12 11.03 11.88
N ARG A 559 17.22 12.26 12.38
CA ARG A 559 18.34 12.69 13.24
C ARG A 559 18.32 11.99 14.60
N ILE A 560 17.14 11.84 15.21
CA ILE A 560 17.00 11.10 16.48
C ILE A 560 17.37 9.63 16.24
N MET A 561 16.77 8.99 15.23
CA MET A 561 17.03 7.61 14.84
C MET A 561 18.52 7.36 14.60
N SER A 562 19.17 8.16 13.74
CA SER A 562 20.58 7.96 13.41
C SER A 562 21.52 8.11 14.62
N ASN A 563 21.18 8.98 15.57
CA ASN A 563 21.90 9.08 16.83
C ASN A 563 21.61 7.87 17.72
N ASP A 564 20.34 7.59 18.05
CA ASP A 564 19.92 6.50 18.94
C ASP A 564 20.47 5.14 18.47
N VAL A 565 20.33 4.84 17.18
CA VAL A 565 20.74 3.56 16.59
C VAL A 565 22.26 3.43 16.61
N ALA A 566 23.01 4.45 16.20
CA ALA A 566 24.48 4.40 16.25
C ALA A 566 25.00 4.30 17.69
N CYS A 567 24.39 5.08 18.59
CA CYS A 567 24.65 5.13 20.03
C CYS A 567 24.49 3.75 20.67
N LYS A 568 23.39 3.04 20.38
CA LYS A 568 23.14 1.70 20.92
C LYS A 568 24.00 0.61 20.27
N ASN A 569 24.20 0.65 18.96
CA ASN A 569 24.73 -0.50 18.22
C ASN A 569 26.25 -0.52 18.08
N VAL A 570 26.93 0.63 18.01
CA VAL A 570 28.39 0.64 17.76
C VAL A 570 29.16 0.05 18.95
N ALA A 571 28.85 0.48 20.18
CA ALA A 571 29.48 -0.09 21.37
C ALA A 571 29.08 -1.57 21.58
N LEU A 572 27.82 -1.90 21.33
CA LEU A 572 27.35 -3.30 21.43
C LEU A 572 28.04 -4.23 20.43
N ASP A 573 28.38 -3.74 19.23
CA ASP A 573 29.11 -4.54 18.25
C ASP A 573 30.55 -4.77 18.74
N PHE A 574 31.26 -3.72 19.18
CA PHE A 574 32.63 -3.87 19.70
C PHE A 574 32.74 -4.68 21.00
N SER A 575 31.65 -4.82 21.78
CA SER A 575 31.65 -5.69 22.96
C SER A 575 31.57 -7.19 22.62
N ARG A 576 31.34 -7.54 21.35
CA ARG A 576 31.31 -8.92 20.86
C ARG A 576 32.67 -9.34 20.28
N GLU A 577 32.88 -10.64 20.17
CA GLU A 577 34.01 -11.21 19.43
C GLU A 577 33.94 -10.82 17.95
N PRO A 578 35.08 -10.60 17.26
CA PRO A 578 35.10 -10.14 15.86
C PRO A 578 34.25 -10.98 14.89
N SER A 579 34.15 -12.30 15.10
CA SER A 579 33.34 -13.20 14.27
C SER A 579 31.83 -12.96 14.40
N ASP A 580 31.38 -12.40 15.52
CA ASP A 580 29.97 -12.15 15.83
C ASP A 580 29.56 -10.70 15.56
N ARG A 581 30.52 -9.87 15.11
CA ARG A 581 30.31 -8.46 14.77
C ARG A 581 29.62 -8.32 13.42
N LEU A 582 28.62 -7.47 13.41
CA LEU A 582 27.86 -7.11 12.23
C LEU A 582 28.47 -5.90 11.52
N LEU A 583 28.93 -4.90 12.27
CA LEU A 583 29.39 -3.61 11.77
C LEU A 583 30.91 -3.57 11.60
N PHE A 584 31.67 -4.16 12.52
CA PHE A 584 33.13 -4.04 12.57
C PHE A 584 33.87 -5.39 12.67
N PRO A 585 33.63 -6.35 11.75
CA PRO A 585 34.22 -7.70 11.86
C PRO A 585 35.74 -7.74 11.70
N ASN A 586 36.33 -6.76 11.01
CA ASN A 586 37.75 -6.80 10.60
C ASN A 586 38.60 -5.64 11.18
N ILE A 587 38.10 -4.91 12.17
CA ILE A 587 38.80 -3.76 12.75
C ILE A 587 38.67 -3.67 14.27
N ASP A 588 39.73 -3.18 14.90
CA ASP A 588 39.83 -2.97 16.34
C ASP A 588 39.92 -1.47 16.67
N LEU A 589 39.48 -1.12 17.89
CA LEU A 589 39.53 0.25 18.40
C LEU A 589 40.97 0.79 18.57
N SER A 590 41.99 -0.07 18.53
CA SER A 590 43.40 0.35 18.56
C SER A 590 43.89 0.94 17.24
N VAL A 591 43.19 0.70 16.12
CA VAL A 591 43.60 1.17 14.79
C VAL A 591 43.26 2.66 14.64
N VAL A 592 44.28 3.50 14.42
CA VAL A 592 44.15 4.96 14.36
C VAL A 592 44.52 5.53 12.98
N PRO A 593 43.91 6.65 12.55
CA PRO A 593 44.10 7.21 11.20
C PRO A 593 45.48 7.84 10.97
N GLY A 594 46.22 8.14 12.04
CA GLY A 594 47.61 8.63 11.99
C GLY A 594 48.67 7.52 12.09
N GLY A 595 48.27 6.26 11.88
CA GLY A 595 49.18 5.11 11.87
C GLY A 595 49.91 4.93 10.53
N ASP A 596 50.44 3.73 10.31
CA ASP A 596 51.09 3.34 9.06
C ASP A 596 50.10 3.11 7.90
N ALA A 597 50.63 2.76 6.73
CA ALA A 597 49.81 2.49 5.54
C ALA A 597 48.83 1.32 5.76
N GLU A 598 49.18 0.36 6.62
CA GLU A 598 48.33 -0.78 6.96
C GLU A 598 47.12 -0.34 7.79
N ALA A 599 47.32 0.50 8.81
CA ALA A 599 46.23 1.07 9.61
C ALA A 599 45.24 1.84 8.72
N LYS A 600 45.76 2.66 7.78
CA LYS A 600 44.94 3.39 6.81
C LYS A 600 44.13 2.44 5.91
N ALA A 601 44.75 1.37 5.43
CA ALA A 601 44.08 0.36 4.60
C ALA A 601 42.97 -0.36 5.36
N ARG A 602 43.21 -0.77 6.61
CA ARG A 602 42.21 -1.43 7.47
C ARG A 602 41.00 -0.54 7.76
N ILE A 603 41.21 0.75 8.03
CA ILE A 603 40.10 1.71 8.23
C ILE A 603 39.26 1.83 6.96
N ARG A 604 39.89 1.95 5.79
CA ARG A 604 39.17 2.04 4.51
C ARG A 604 38.39 0.76 4.19
N GLN A 605 38.94 -0.42 4.47
CA GLN A 605 38.22 -1.68 4.31
C GLN A 605 37.01 -1.77 5.24
N ALA A 606 37.13 -1.32 6.49
CA ALA A 606 35.99 -1.24 7.41
C ALA A 606 34.90 -0.28 6.90
N ILE A 607 35.29 0.86 6.32
CA ILE A 607 34.36 1.80 5.69
C ILE A 607 33.65 1.16 4.50
N VAL A 608 34.36 0.46 3.61
CA VAL A 608 33.76 -0.27 2.49
C VAL A 608 32.70 -1.27 2.99
N HIS A 609 33.02 -2.04 4.04
CA HIS A 609 32.06 -2.95 4.67
C HIS A 609 30.81 -2.22 5.19
N LEU A 610 30.98 -1.06 5.85
CA LEU A 610 29.84 -0.26 6.32
C LEU A 610 29.00 0.31 5.16
N HIS A 611 29.62 0.76 4.07
CA HIS A 611 28.91 1.24 2.89
C HIS A 611 28.08 0.11 2.26
N GLN A 612 28.64 -1.10 2.14
CA GLN A 612 27.92 -2.25 1.62
C GLN A 612 26.78 -2.67 2.57
N ARG A 613 27.06 -2.75 3.88
CA ARG A 613 26.09 -3.21 4.87
C ARG A 613 24.94 -2.22 5.07
N LEU A 614 25.24 -0.94 5.26
CA LEU A 614 24.25 0.10 5.56
C LEU A 614 23.59 0.62 4.29
N LEU A 615 24.37 1.02 3.30
CA LEU A 615 23.88 1.71 2.09
C LEU A 615 23.61 0.76 0.92
N GLY A 616 24.13 -0.47 0.96
CA GLY A 616 24.04 -1.38 -0.19
C GLY A 616 24.92 -0.97 -1.36
N ARG A 617 25.99 -0.21 -1.10
CA ARG A 617 26.94 0.28 -2.11
C ARG A 617 28.26 -0.48 -2.00
N GLU A 618 28.69 -1.04 -3.12
CA GLU A 618 30.00 -1.68 -3.25
C GLU A 618 30.98 -0.67 -3.84
N HIS A 619 31.78 -0.05 -2.98
CA HIS A 619 32.80 0.91 -3.37
C HIS A 619 34.19 0.29 -3.25
N ALA A 620 35.07 0.64 -4.18
CA ALA A 620 36.51 0.38 -4.03
C ALA A 620 37.09 1.21 -2.86
N THR A 621 38.22 0.78 -2.30
CA THR A 621 38.85 1.43 -1.14
C THR A 621 39.35 2.86 -1.42
N ASP A 622 39.54 3.22 -2.68
CA ASP A 622 39.97 4.53 -3.17
C ASP A 622 38.80 5.37 -3.72
N HIS A 623 37.57 4.88 -3.60
CA HIS A 623 36.38 5.60 -4.08
C HIS A 623 36.19 6.93 -3.32
N PRO A 624 35.77 8.03 -3.98
CA PRO A 624 35.61 9.34 -3.34
C PRO A 624 34.70 9.34 -2.10
N GLU A 625 33.61 8.56 -2.11
CA GLU A 625 32.73 8.42 -0.95
C GLU A 625 33.38 7.66 0.22
N VAL A 626 34.32 6.74 -0.05
CA VAL A 626 35.11 6.08 1.00
C VAL A 626 36.11 7.06 1.60
N GLU A 627 36.76 7.88 0.77
CA GLU A 627 37.66 8.92 1.25
C GLU A 627 36.92 9.96 2.12
N ARG A 628 35.74 10.41 1.71
CA ARG A 628 34.93 11.33 2.51
C ARG A 628 34.58 10.76 3.88
N THR A 629 34.20 9.49 3.95
CA THR A 629 33.93 8.81 5.23
C THR A 629 35.21 8.64 6.06
N TYR A 630 36.35 8.39 5.41
CA TYR A 630 37.66 8.31 6.07
C TYR A 630 38.06 9.66 6.68
N GLU A 631 37.90 10.76 5.93
CA GLU A 631 38.17 12.12 6.40
C GLU A 631 37.28 12.48 7.60
N LEU A 632 35.99 12.09 7.58
CA LEU A 632 35.10 12.26 8.73
C LEU A 632 35.61 11.49 9.95
N PHE A 633 35.96 10.21 9.79
CA PHE A 633 36.51 9.39 10.87
C PHE A 633 37.80 10.02 11.44
N ALA A 634 38.73 10.40 10.56
CA ALA A 634 40.01 10.99 10.95
C ALA A 634 39.84 12.36 11.63
N GLY A 635 38.93 13.19 11.11
CA GLY A 635 38.58 14.49 11.68
C GLY A 635 38.02 14.36 13.10
N ILE A 636 37.07 13.45 13.34
CA ILE A 636 36.51 13.23 14.69
C ILE A 636 37.59 12.81 15.68
N VAL A 637 38.50 11.91 15.28
CA VAL A 637 39.64 11.49 16.13
C VAL A 637 40.56 12.68 16.42
N GLY A 638 40.87 13.48 15.40
CA GLY A 638 41.71 14.69 15.54
C GLY A 638 41.11 15.71 16.50
N ASP A 639 39.85 16.06 16.30
CA ASP A 639 39.10 17.01 17.13
C ASP A 639 39.02 16.54 18.58
N ALA A 640 38.74 15.25 18.80
CA ALA A 640 38.66 14.67 20.13
C ALA A 640 40.01 14.68 20.86
N LYS A 641 41.12 14.45 20.16
CA LYS A 641 42.47 14.55 20.74
C LYS A 641 42.87 15.99 21.07
N ALA A 642 42.39 16.96 20.31
CA ALA A 642 42.68 18.38 20.53
C ALA A 642 41.85 18.98 21.68
N ALA A 643 40.65 18.46 21.93
CA ALA A 643 39.76 18.95 22.96
C ALA A 643 40.19 18.54 24.39
N LYS A 644 40.25 19.53 25.30
CA LYS A 644 40.61 19.32 26.71
C LYS A 644 39.43 18.76 27.50
N GLY A 645 39.70 17.83 28.42
CA GLY A 645 38.70 17.31 29.36
C GLY A 645 37.74 16.27 28.78
N LEU A 646 37.96 15.80 27.55
CA LEU A 646 37.18 14.69 27.00
C LEU A 646 37.60 13.35 27.62
N GLU A 647 36.61 12.67 28.20
CA GLU A 647 36.80 11.33 28.77
C GLU A 647 37.25 10.31 27.71
N LYS A 648 38.18 9.44 28.09
CA LYS A 648 38.73 8.35 27.27
C LYS A 648 37.90 7.05 27.34
N VAL A 649 36.59 7.22 27.48
CA VAL A 649 35.61 6.14 27.57
C VAL A 649 34.38 6.51 26.75
N GLY A 650 33.51 5.53 26.52
CA GLY A 650 32.22 5.75 25.89
C GLY A 650 31.38 6.86 26.55
N SER A 651 30.50 7.47 25.75
CA SER A 651 29.44 8.35 26.20
C SER A 651 28.49 7.64 27.17
N TYR A 652 28.24 8.28 28.32
CA TYR A 652 27.28 7.81 29.31
C TYR A 652 25.88 7.52 28.74
N SER A 653 25.42 8.35 27.79
CA SER A 653 24.08 8.22 27.21
C SER A 653 23.96 7.11 26.16
N CYS A 654 25.07 6.54 25.71
CA CYS A 654 25.11 5.52 24.65
C CYS A 654 25.59 4.15 25.12
N ASP A 655 26.53 4.14 26.05
CA ASP A 655 27.49 3.04 26.14
C ASP A 655 27.34 2.26 27.44
N ARG A 656 26.14 1.74 27.76
CA ARG A 656 26.02 0.72 28.82
C ARG A 656 25.71 -0.63 28.21
N VAL A 657 26.77 -1.39 27.92
CA VAL A 657 26.66 -2.84 27.73
C VAL A 657 26.85 -3.46 29.12
N ASP A 658 25.85 -4.17 29.63
CA ASP A 658 25.84 -4.75 30.99
C ASP A 658 26.20 -3.73 32.09
N GLY A 659 25.77 -2.48 31.92
CA GLY A 659 25.99 -1.41 32.89
C GLY A 659 27.37 -0.75 32.84
N LYS A 660 28.28 -1.18 31.95
CA LYS A 660 29.66 -0.66 31.81
C LYS A 660 29.88 0.09 30.49
N ARG A 661 30.75 1.10 30.55
CA ARG A 661 31.22 1.87 29.38
C ARG A 661 32.49 1.23 28.84
N LEU A 662 32.59 1.12 27.51
CA LEU A 662 33.80 0.65 26.86
C LEU A 662 34.89 1.73 26.92
N ASP A 663 36.15 1.29 27.00
CA ASP A 663 37.30 2.17 26.89
C ASP A 663 37.42 2.73 25.47
N ASP A 664 37.76 4.01 25.37
CA ASP A 664 37.98 4.73 24.11
C ASP A 664 39.24 5.61 24.19
N PRO A 665 40.42 5.03 24.48
CA PRO A 665 41.66 5.79 24.73
C PRO A 665 42.15 6.56 23.51
N ASN A 666 41.75 6.14 22.31
CA ASN A 666 42.13 6.71 21.03
C ASN A 666 41.01 7.49 20.34
N TYR A 667 39.82 7.59 20.97
CA TYR A 667 38.62 8.23 20.43
C TYR A 667 38.07 7.61 19.13
N THR A 668 38.45 6.36 18.85
CA THR A 668 38.03 5.61 17.66
C THR A 668 36.62 5.06 17.79
N LEU A 669 36.18 4.68 19.00
CA LEU A 669 34.79 4.24 19.24
C LEU A 669 33.81 5.38 18.95
N ARG A 670 34.12 6.59 19.45
CA ARG A 670 33.36 7.81 19.15
C ARG A 670 33.36 8.13 17.66
N ALA A 671 34.50 8.00 16.98
CA ALA A 671 34.61 8.28 15.55
C ALA A 671 33.78 7.29 14.72
N TRP A 672 33.81 6.00 15.04
CA TRP A 672 32.95 5.00 14.41
C TRP A 672 31.46 5.25 14.64
N ARG A 673 31.08 5.70 15.85
CA ARG A 673 29.71 6.16 16.10
C ARG A 673 29.32 7.32 15.20
N GLY A 674 30.20 8.32 15.05
CA GLY A 674 29.97 9.45 14.13
C GLY A 674 29.83 9.02 12.67
N VAL A 675 30.66 8.07 12.21
CA VAL A 675 30.55 7.47 10.87
C VAL A 675 29.20 6.77 10.68
N VAL A 676 28.78 5.91 11.61
CA VAL A 676 27.48 5.22 11.50
C VAL A 676 26.32 6.22 11.52
N THR A 677 26.36 7.24 12.39
CA THR A 677 25.37 8.33 12.38
C THR A 677 25.33 9.06 11.03
N TYR A 678 26.48 9.33 10.42
CA TYR A 678 26.57 9.95 9.09
C TYR A 678 25.97 9.05 8.00
N LEU A 679 26.27 7.76 8.00
CA LEU A 679 25.79 6.81 7.01
C LEU A 679 24.27 6.58 7.12
N LEU A 680 23.73 6.52 8.34
CA LEU A 680 22.28 6.40 8.58
C LEU A 680 21.47 7.63 8.13
N ARG A 681 22.14 8.75 7.82
CA ARG A 681 21.53 9.97 7.31
C ARG A 681 21.69 10.14 5.80
N GLN A 682 22.33 9.19 5.12
CA GLN A 682 22.47 9.22 3.68
C GLN A 682 21.16 8.87 2.98
N HIS A 683 21.01 9.40 1.77
CA HIS A 683 19.87 9.12 0.90
C HIS A 683 19.66 7.60 0.71
N ASP A 684 20.71 6.84 0.40
CA ASP A 684 20.64 5.39 0.17
C ASP A 684 20.20 4.57 1.40
N PHE A 685 20.29 5.14 2.61
CA PHE A 685 19.76 4.49 3.81
C PHE A 685 18.26 4.73 3.98
N LEU A 686 17.83 5.98 3.76
CA LEU A 686 16.47 6.45 4.05
C LEU A 686 15.49 6.24 2.89
N TYR A 687 16.00 6.13 1.67
CA TYR A 687 15.23 5.98 0.44
C TYR A 687 15.52 4.64 -0.21
N GLU A 688 14.54 4.12 -0.93
CA GLU A 688 14.68 2.95 -1.81
C GLU A 688 14.12 3.20 -3.20
#